data_AF-A0A232FEX4-F1
#
_entry.id   AF-A0A232FEX4-F1
#
_cell.length_a   1.000
_cell.length_b   1.000
_cell.length_c   1.000
_cell.angle_alpha   90.00
_cell.angle_beta   90.00
_cell.angle_gamma   90.00
#
_symmetry.space_group_name_H-M   'P 1'
#
loop_
_entity.id
_entity.type
_entity.pdbx_description
1 polymer ?
#
loop_
_entity_poly.entity_id
_entity_poly.type
_entity_poly.pdbx_seq_one_letter_code
_entity_poly.pdbx_strand_id
1 'polypeptide(L)'
;MEQQENAEPVKIGRLKISDKPTTESHREYLDMDTDEEEFGHQETPEPQDEAPPEPDKPVFTGAELDTLVKYTKELTVLPNLQDDSWSEQVEETIREYFRDPTKTIITVFFSETQELQALLDFPEQTHGGLTYFLRKPWQVYRADDFLSSVTFGSVGDRIELTAIKFVGGVYAPMAFKSGDWPETFLNPLASTTVTRDEIFSNINDFLTRAIDVTYKPMGILVLYVPWEGCAEQEKQHPDMERESVTRIQRQKERALLINRLEKVARTWIKQIREALMISSFNSQELHDIAGEFDFWQSRYENLACISRQLQHDRLLQIIKQLKKVKSSSIKDLKLLVSRVKSALEETKSNLGCLYLVLQSCKSLDNSNQIQEFLPRILHAIRFAWTTSPYYNKPENIERLLCSLSIHVVKICKSSINLKLIFDDPKKCRECLASTISCCEAYSKIYDSITENCKLNGTNWSVDKAVIFNSIGAFELRCRDVSEICDTIIIYGGLNKISIGGTRGNQHEMEYRRVMDYFLQMTNEMRLCCEYALDITRIKWFQDISNFRCDVAELESTVKNLLNSLFEDVKNVEMGVETLYTLLKFKERQGFQDILHEKWAHVWELFYDEMKICSLPPTNVEMVADKVKFSQSEDALVSQIHKSYLTRLHKILVNASDWLGDCDVQFEVPAKQMTGSKIDDISISGLGTLRLYVFKVGNNVERKE
;
A
#
# COMPACT_ATOMS: atom_id res chain seq x y z
N MET A 1 62.92 19.45 -10.26
CA MET A 1 61.72 18.60 -10.08
C MET A 1 60.74 19.35 -9.20
N GLU A 2 60.15 20.47 -9.61
CA GLU A 2 59.53 20.74 -10.92
C GLU A 2 58.53 19.66 -11.32
N GLN A 3 57.25 19.92 -11.06
CA GLN A 3 56.25 20.03 -12.12
C GLN A 3 55.09 20.93 -11.68
N GLN A 4 54.57 21.69 -12.65
CA GLN A 4 53.68 22.85 -12.53
C GLN A 4 52.39 22.64 -11.71
N GLU A 5 52.12 23.55 -10.77
CA GLU A 5 50.74 23.96 -10.45
C GLU A 5 50.41 25.23 -11.25
N ASN A 6 49.33 25.19 -12.02
CA ASN A 6 48.93 26.27 -12.92
C ASN A 6 47.58 26.84 -12.45
N ALA A 7 47.59 28.03 -11.84
CA ALA A 7 46.42 28.64 -11.24
C ALA A 7 45.91 29.83 -12.07
N GLU A 8 44.84 29.61 -12.85
CA GLU A 8 44.07 30.67 -13.51
C GLU A 8 42.74 30.93 -12.79
N PRO A 9 42.22 32.17 -12.77
CA PRO A 9 40.99 32.51 -12.05
C PRO A 9 39.72 32.21 -12.88
N VAL A 10 38.84 31.37 -12.32
CA VAL A 10 37.55 31.01 -12.93
C VAL A 10 36.57 32.20 -12.91
N LYS A 11 36.21 32.73 -14.09
CA LYS A 11 35.11 33.68 -14.25
C LYS A 11 33.75 32.97 -14.20
N ILE A 12 32.97 33.21 -13.15
CA ILE A 12 31.59 32.73 -13.02
C ILE A 12 30.62 33.73 -13.65
N GLY A 13 29.98 33.35 -14.75
CA GLY A 13 28.88 34.12 -15.35
C GLY A 13 27.55 33.86 -14.63
N ARG A 14 26.97 34.88 -13.99
CA ARG A 14 25.60 34.83 -13.42
C ARG A 14 24.58 35.36 -14.44
N LEU A 15 23.68 34.50 -14.91
CA LEU A 15 22.44 34.92 -15.58
C LEU A 15 21.32 35.03 -14.54
N LYS A 16 20.56 36.14 -14.59
CA LYS A 16 19.51 36.46 -13.61
C LYS A 16 18.18 35.80 -13.99
N ILE A 17 17.51 35.25 -12.98
CA ILE A 17 16.07 34.93 -13.00
C ILE A 17 15.33 36.19 -12.52
N SER A 18 14.14 36.47 -13.08
CA SER A 18 13.29 37.58 -12.66
C SER A 18 11.88 37.09 -12.31
N ASP A 19 11.51 37.23 -11.04
CA ASP A 19 10.14 37.08 -10.55
C ASP A 19 9.52 38.43 -10.18
N LYS A 20 8.19 38.45 -10.10
CA LYS A 20 7.33 39.63 -9.88
C LYS A 20 7.51 40.31 -8.51
N PRO A 21 7.06 41.57 -8.40
CA PRO A 21 6.31 42.01 -7.22
C PRO A 21 4.98 42.73 -7.57
N THR A 22 4.21 43.09 -6.55
CA THR A 22 2.81 43.58 -6.59
C THR A 22 2.64 45.03 -6.14
N THR A 23 1.46 45.61 -6.47
CA THR A 23 0.71 46.67 -5.76
C THR A 23 1.21 48.14 -5.70
N GLU A 24 0.41 49.01 -6.30
CA GLU A 24 -0.08 50.35 -5.88
C GLU A 24 0.85 51.43 -5.28
N SER A 25 0.82 52.64 -5.89
CA SER A 25 0.25 53.85 -5.25
C SER A 25 0.33 55.12 -6.14
N HIS A 26 -0.68 56.00 -5.97
CA HIS A 26 -0.69 57.49 -6.09
C HIS A 26 0.25 58.20 -7.09
N ARG A 27 -0.27 58.86 -8.15
CA ARG A 27 -0.92 60.22 -8.22
C ARG A 27 0.07 61.40 -8.35
N GLU A 28 -0.41 62.43 -9.07
CA GLU A 28 0.20 63.73 -9.47
C GLU A 28 0.86 63.69 -10.87
N TYR A 29 0.50 64.57 -11.81
CA TYR A 29 0.36 66.03 -11.68
C TYR A 29 -1.01 66.66 -12.05
N LEU A 30 -1.25 67.83 -11.45
CA LEU A 30 -2.16 68.92 -11.84
C LEU A 30 -1.65 69.56 -13.17
N ASP A 31 -2.34 70.37 -13.99
CA ASP A 31 -3.12 71.62 -13.85
C ASP A 31 -3.80 71.84 -15.25
N MET A 32 -4.83 72.65 -15.52
CA MET A 32 -5.74 73.56 -14.78
C MET A 32 -7.00 73.84 -15.66
N ASP A 33 -8.04 74.40 -15.04
CA ASP A 33 -9.30 75.03 -15.49
C ASP A 33 -9.52 75.46 -16.96
N THR A 34 -10.77 75.24 -17.43
CA THR A 34 -11.53 76.22 -18.23
C THR A 34 -13.02 76.15 -17.84
N ASP A 35 -13.61 77.31 -17.51
CA ASP A 35 -14.99 77.44 -17.02
C ASP A 35 -16.10 77.26 -18.09
N GLU A 36 -17.35 77.23 -17.59
CA GLU A 36 -18.60 76.99 -18.34
C GLU A 36 -18.97 78.10 -19.35
N GLU A 37 -19.20 77.72 -20.61
CA GLU A 37 -19.99 78.38 -21.67
C GLU A 37 -20.10 77.36 -22.84
N GLU A 38 -21.16 77.18 -23.64
CA GLU A 38 -22.53 77.66 -23.62
C GLU A 38 -23.39 76.70 -24.49
N PHE A 39 -24.57 76.29 -24.00
CA PHE A 39 -25.74 75.77 -24.75
C PHE A 39 -25.58 74.86 -26.00
N GLY A 40 -25.97 73.59 -25.81
CA GLY A 40 -27.21 73.13 -26.44
C GLY A 40 -27.21 72.81 -27.94
N HIS A 41 -26.54 71.73 -28.34
CA HIS A 41 -27.03 70.90 -29.43
C HIS A 41 -27.53 69.56 -28.89
N GLN A 42 -28.76 69.22 -29.25
CA GLN A 42 -29.37 67.94 -28.95
C GLN A 42 -28.55 66.83 -29.62
N GLU A 43 -27.98 65.92 -28.83
CA GLU A 43 -27.84 64.56 -29.32
C GLU A 43 -29.26 64.08 -29.62
N THR A 44 -29.60 64.04 -30.91
CA THR A 44 -30.76 63.28 -31.37
C THR A 44 -30.63 61.89 -30.76
N PRO A 45 -31.65 61.37 -30.06
CA PRO A 45 -31.64 59.98 -29.69
C PRO A 45 -31.33 59.19 -30.95
N GLU A 46 -30.32 58.32 -30.90
CA GLU A 46 -30.29 57.20 -31.81
C GLU A 46 -31.70 56.60 -31.76
N PRO A 47 -32.37 56.39 -32.91
CA PRO A 47 -33.65 55.72 -32.87
C PRO A 47 -33.40 54.44 -32.09
N GLN A 48 -34.18 54.23 -31.03
CA GLN A 48 -34.35 52.89 -30.50
C GLN A 48 -34.86 52.12 -31.71
N ASP A 49 -33.98 51.34 -32.34
CA ASP A 49 -34.37 50.35 -33.33
C ASP A 49 -35.35 49.47 -32.59
N GLU A 50 -36.64 49.74 -32.78
CA GLU A 50 -37.72 48.95 -32.23
C GLU A 50 -37.39 47.52 -32.61
N ALA A 51 -37.15 46.67 -31.61
CA ALA A 51 -36.78 45.29 -31.83
C ALA A 51 -37.79 44.73 -32.85
N PRO A 52 -37.32 44.23 -34.02
CA PRO A 52 -38.18 43.99 -35.17
C PRO A 52 -39.38 43.17 -34.69
N PRO A 53 -40.61 43.66 -34.96
CA PRO A 53 -41.79 43.32 -34.16
C PRO A 53 -41.87 41.81 -33.98
N GLU A 54 -41.93 41.35 -32.72
CA GLU A 54 -41.92 39.92 -32.39
C GLU A 54 -42.92 39.21 -33.31
N PRO A 55 -42.46 38.36 -34.24
CA PRO A 55 -43.36 37.77 -35.22
C PRO A 55 -44.37 36.90 -34.48
N ASP A 56 -45.66 37.12 -34.77
CA ASP A 56 -46.78 36.51 -34.05
C ASP A 56 -46.52 35.04 -33.76
N LYS A 57 -46.59 34.67 -32.47
CA LYS A 57 -46.35 33.30 -32.02
C LYS A 57 -47.29 32.35 -32.80
N PRO A 58 -46.77 31.31 -33.45
CA PRO A 58 -47.56 30.45 -34.32
C PRO A 58 -48.69 29.78 -33.54
N VAL A 59 -49.93 30.09 -33.90
CA VAL A 59 -51.13 29.46 -33.33
C VAL A 59 -51.32 28.10 -33.97
N PHE A 60 -50.78 27.06 -33.33
CA PHE A 60 -51.02 25.67 -33.70
C PHE A 60 -52.39 25.20 -33.20
N THR A 61 -53.10 24.42 -34.00
CA THR A 61 -54.20 23.61 -33.49
C THR A 61 -53.64 22.42 -32.70
N GLY A 62 -54.39 21.92 -31.71
CA GLY A 62 -53.94 20.79 -30.88
C GLY A 62 -53.53 19.56 -31.70
N ALA A 63 -54.30 19.24 -32.74
CA ALA A 63 -54.03 18.12 -33.63
C ALA A 63 -52.73 18.27 -34.45
N GLU A 64 -52.38 19.48 -34.89
CA GLU A 64 -51.09 19.74 -35.55
C GLU A 64 -49.93 19.59 -34.57
N LEU A 65 -50.10 20.09 -33.35
CA LEU A 65 -49.10 20.02 -32.28
C LEU A 65 -48.83 18.57 -31.86
N ASP A 66 -49.89 17.77 -31.68
CA ASP A 66 -49.78 16.33 -31.38
C ASP A 66 -49.15 15.54 -32.54
N THR A 67 -49.38 15.96 -33.79
CA THR A 67 -48.71 15.39 -34.98
C THR A 67 -47.21 15.69 -34.98
N LEU A 68 -46.81 16.92 -34.61
CA LEU A 68 -45.40 17.31 -34.46
C LEU A 68 -44.70 16.61 -33.27
N VAL A 69 -45.40 16.45 -32.14
CA VAL A 69 -44.92 15.63 -31.01
C VAL A 69 -44.71 14.19 -31.46
N LYS A 70 -45.66 13.60 -32.21
CA LYS A 70 -45.53 12.25 -32.76
C LYS A 70 -44.31 12.10 -33.66
N TYR A 71 -44.07 13.03 -34.59
CA TYR A 71 -42.86 12.99 -35.41
C TYR A 71 -41.58 13.15 -34.59
N THR A 72 -41.60 13.94 -33.53
CA THR A 72 -40.46 14.05 -32.60
C THR A 72 -40.17 12.70 -31.91
N LYS A 73 -41.22 12.01 -31.42
CA LYS A 73 -41.10 10.66 -30.84
C LYS A 73 -40.58 9.62 -31.84
N GLU A 74 -41.07 9.64 -33.08
CA GLU A 74 -40.60 8.74 -34.15
C GLU A 74 -39.14 8.99 -34.56
N LEU A 75 -38.63 10.21 -34.38
CA LEU A 75 -37.25 10.59 -34.69
C LEU A 75 -36.27 10.46 -33.50
N THR A 76 -36.75 10.36 -32.27
CA THR A 76 -35.87 10.13 -31.10
C THR A 76 -35.33 8.71 -31.07
N VAL A 77 -34.00 8.58 -31.06
CA VAL A 77 -33.31 7.30 -30.99
C VAL A 77 -32.36 7.31 -29.79
N LEU A 78 -32.82 6.68 -28.70
CA LEU A 78 -32.07 6.44 -27.47
C LEU A 78 -32.07 4.96 -27.13
N PRO A 79 -30.98 4.41 -26.54
CA PRO A 79 -30.98 3.04 -26.04
C PRO A 79 -32.01 2.91 -24.90
N ASN A 80 -32.79 1.82 -24.92
CA ASN A 80 -33.85 1.50 -23.95
C ASN A 80 -35.14 2.34 -24.02
N LEU A 81 -35.35 3.14 -25.08
CA LEU A 81 -36.65 3.79 -25.29
C LEU A 81 -37.77 2.75 -25.50
N GLN A 82 -38.81 2.79 -24.67
CA GLN A 82 -40.08 2.08 -24.89
C GLN A 82 -41.23 3.08 -25.03
N ASP A 83 -42.36 2.64 -25.60
CA ASP A 83 -43.54 3.50 -25.76
C ASP A 83 -44.10 3.97 -24.39
N ASP A 84 -43.94 3.15 -23.35
CA ASP A 84 -44.31 3.47 -21.97
C ASP A 84 -43.32 4.44 -21.26
N SER A 85 -42.18 4.77 -21.89
CA SER A 85 -41.16 5.67 -21.30
C SER A 85 -41.49 7.16 -21.44
N TRP A 86 -42.55 7.52 -22.17
CA TRP A 86 -42.92 8.92 -22.41
C TRP A 86 -43.80 9.47 -21.29
N SER A 87 -43.30 10.47 -20.55
CA SER A 87 -44.09 11.20 -19.57
C SER A 87 -44.85 12.38 -20.19
N GLU A 88 -45.98 12.75 -19.60
CA GLU A 88 -46.77 13.94 -20.00
C GLU A 88 -45.95 15.25 -19.89
N GLN A 89 -45.00 15.29 -18.94
CA GLN A 89 -44.06 16.40 -18.78
C GLN A 89 -43.11 16.54 -19.97
N VAL A 90 -42.55 15.43 -20.47
CA VAL A 90 -41.70 15.41 -21.68
C VAL A 90 -42.48 15.88 -22.91
N GLU A 91 -43.73 15.43 -23.06
CA GLU A 91 -44.58 15.91 -24.15
C GLU A 91 -44.85 17.41 -24.07
N GLU A 92 -45.14 17.96 -22.88
CA GLU A 92 -45.40 19.40 -22.74
C GLU A 92 -44.15 20.24 -23.02
N THR A 93 -42.94 19.78 -22.66
CA THR A 93 -41.70 20.46 -23.07
C THR A 93 -41.51 20.43 -24.59
N ILE A 94 -41.87 19.34 -25.27
CA ILE A 94 -41.86 19.28 -26.75
C ILE A 94 -42.91 20.24 -27.33
N ARG A 95 -44.11 20.33 -26.73
CA ARG A 95 -45.14 21.31 -27.12
C ARG A 95 -44.65 22.75 -26.92
N GLU A 96 -43.94 23.05 -25.84
CA GLU A 96 -43.34 24.36 -25.56
C GLU A 96 -42.30 24.75 -26.61
N TYR A 97 -41.40 23.83 -27.00
CA TYR A 97 -40.45 24.05 -28.09
C TYR A 97 -41.13 24.49 -29.40
N PHE A 98 -42.25 23.85 -29.77
CA PHE A 98 -42.99 24.27 -30.96
C PHE A 98 -43.71 25.61 -30.78
N ARG A 99 -44.37 25.85 -29.63
CA ARG A 99 -45.15 27.08 -29.34
C ARG A 99 -44.32 28.37 -29.28
N ASP A 100 -43.10 28.32 -28.75
CA ASP A 100 -42.22 29.49 -28.60
C ASP A 100 -41.05 29.41 -29.59
N PRO A 101 -41.05 30.16 -30.72
CA PRO A 101 -39.98 30.11 -31.73
C PRO A 101 -38.59 30.56 -31.28
N THR A 102 -38.45 31.13 -30.08
CA THR A 102 -37.15 31.63 -29.57
C THR A 102 -36.21 30.51 -29.11
N LYS A 103 -36.75 29.37 -28.67
CA LYS A 103 -35.99 28.23 -28.12
C LYS A 103 -35.29 27.44 -29.23
N THR A 104 -34.05 27.75 -29.61
CA THR A 104 -33.43 27.14 -30.81
C THR A 104 -33.12 25.64 -30.69
N ILE A 105 -33.20 25.07 -29.48
CA ILE A 105 -32.81 23.69 -29.17
C ILE A 105 -33.87 23.02 -28.28
N ILE A 106 -34.11 21.73 -28.51
CA ILE A 106 -34.64 20.81 -27.51
C ILE A 106 -33.76 19.56 -27.47
N THR A 107 -33.46 19.07 -26.27
CA THR A 107 -32.76 17.81 -26.02
C THR A 107 -33.67 16.83 -25.28
N VAL A 108 -33.51 15.54 -25.59
CA VAL A 108 -34.22 14.42 -24.96
C VAL A 108 -33.17 13.40 -24.51
N PHE A 109 -33.17 13.04 -23.24
CA PHE A 109 -32.14 12.21 -22.60
C PHE A 109 -32.71 11.42 -21.41
N PHE A 110 -31.94 10.44 -20.91
CA PHE A 110 -32.28 9.73 -19.67
C PHE A 110 -31.52 10.33 -18.48
N SER A 111 -32.23 10.54 -17.37
CA SER A 111 -31.69 11.00 -16.10
C SER A 111 -31.01 9.87 -15.30
N GLU A 112 -30.38 10.19 -14.17
CA GLU A 112 -29.78 9.21 -13.24
C GLU A 112 -30.78 8.13 -12.81
N THR A 113 -32.07 8.49 -12.71
CA THR A 113 -33.19 7.61 -12.32
C THR A 113 -33.65 6.66 -13.45
N GLN A 114 -33.04 6.72 -14.64
CA GLN A 114 -33.52 6.09 -15.89
C GLN A 114 -34.89 6.59 -16.38
N GLU A 115 -35.36 7.73 -15.87
CA GLU A 115 -36.56 8.41 -16.39
C GLU A 115 -36.19 9.27 -17.61
N LEU A 116 -37.08 9.29 -18.61
CA LEU A 116 -36.94 10.12 -19.79
C LEU A 116 -37.24 11.58 -19.44
N GLN A 117 -36.33 12.49 -19.81
CA GLN A 117 -36.47 13.93 -19.60
C GLN A 117 -36.22 14.68 -20.91
N ALA A 118 -36.88 15.83 -21.06
CA ALA A 118 -36.68 16.77 -22.15
C ALA A 118 -36.37 18.15 -21.59
N LEU A 119 -35.46 18.87 -22.25
CA LEU A 119 -34.97 20.17 -21.82
C LEU A 119 -34.83 21.09 -23.04
N LEU A 120 -35.16 22.37 -22.89
CA LEU A 120 -35.04 23.40 -23.93
C LEU A 120 -33.61 23.99 -24.03
N ASP A 121 -32.63 23.24 -23.54
CA ASP A 121 -31.20 23.56 -23.47
C ASP A 121 -30.40 22.23 -23.37
N PHE A 122 -29.09 22.29 -23.16
CA PHE A 122 -28.25 21.13 -22.89
C PHE A 122 -28.24 20.76 -21.38
N PRO A 123 -28.39 19.46 -21.03
CA PRO A 123 -28.26 19.00 -19.65
C PRO A 123 -26.80 18.95 -19.19
N GLU A 124 -26.57 19.11 -17.88
CA GLU A 124 -25.23 19.00 -17.28
C GLU A 124 -24.68 17.57 -17.28
N GLN A 125 -25.56 16.57 -17.19
CA GLN A 125 -25.22 15.14 -17.22
C GLN A 125 -26.24 14.37 -18.06
N THR A 126 -25.79 13.33 -18.76
CA THR A 126 -26.65 12.43 -19.55
C THR A 126 -26.21 10.99 -19.36
N HIS A 127 -27.16 10.07 -19.19
CA HIS A 127 -26.88 8.64 -19.18
C HIS A 127 -27.40 7.98 -20.45
N GLY A 128 -26.52 7.30 -21.18
CA GLY A 128 -26.86 6.62 -22.45
C GLY A 128 -26.90 7.53 -23.68
N GLY A 129 -26.66 8.83 -23.52
CA GLY A 129 -26.65 9.83 -24.58
C GLY A 129 -27.88 10.74 -24.61
N LEU A 130 -27.99 11.56 -25.66
CA LEU A 130 -29.09 12.50 -25.88
C LEU A 130 -29.47 12.55 -27.36
N THR A 131 -30.75 12.75 -27.67
CA THR A 131 -31.19 13.22 -29.00
C THR A 131 -31.44 14.72 -28.92
N TYR A 132 -30.94 15.48 -29.88
CA TYR A 132 -31.21 16.92 -30.01
C TYR A 132 -31.99 17.23 -31.29
N PHE A 133 -32.79 18.28 -31.23
CA PHE A 133 -33.42 18.93 -32.39
C PHE A 133 -33.03 20.40 -32.39
N LEU A 134 -32.35 20.81 -33.46
CA LEU A 134 -31.89 22.17 -33.74
C LEU A 134 -32.80 22.81 -34.77
N ARG A 135 -33.17 24.07 -34.52
CA ARG A 135 -33.81 24.95 -35.51
C ARG A 135 -33.06 26.26 -35.69
N LYS A 136 -33.31 26.93 -36.81
CA LYS A 136 -32.89 28.33 -36.98
C LYS A 136 -33.76 29.23 -36.10
N PRO A 137 -33.24 30.38 -35.62
CA PRO A 137 -34.04 31.35 -34.88
C PRO A 137 -35.30 31.73 -35.67
N TRP A 138 -36.45 31.77 -34.98
CA TRP A 138 -37.76 32.12 -35.55
C TRP A 138 -38.28 31.17 -36.66
N GLN A 139 -37.67 29.99 -36.85
CA GLN A 139 -38.18 29.00 -37.80
C GLN A 139 -39.43 28.29 -37.24
N VAL A 140 -40.59 28.55 -37.86
CA VAL A 140 -41.85 27.87 -37.57
C VAL A 140 -41.92 26.57 -38.35
N TYR A 141 -42.20 25.46 -37.66
CA TYR A 141 -42.43 24.16 -38.28
C TYR A 141 -43.92 23.90 -38.46
N ARG A 142 -44.35 23.50 -39.66
CA ARG A 142 -45.65 22.88 -39.91
C ARG A 142 -45.48 21.38 -40.08
N ALA A 143 -46.55 20.60 -39.92
CA ALA A 143 -46.51 19.15 -40.03
C ALA A 143 -45.90 18.65 -41.37
N ASP A 144 -46.17 19.37 -42.46
CA ASP A 144 -45.65 19.05 -43.80
C ASP A 144 -44.15 19.40 -43.98
N ASP A 145 -43.67 20.48 -43.33
CA ASP A 145 -42.31 21.02 -43.49
C ASP A 145 -41.31 20.51 -42.43
N PHE A 146 -41.80 19.92 -41.33
CA PHE A 146 -40.94 19.51 -40.21
C PHE A 146 -39.84 18.53 -40.64
N LEU A 147 -40.22 17.44 -41.31
CA LEU A 147 -39.30 16.37 -41.70
C LEU A 147 -38.24 16.80 -42.73
N SER A 148 -38.49 17.86 -43.50
CA SER A 148 -37.57 18.36 -44.54
C SER A 148 -36.60 19.44 -44.02
N SER A 149 -36.92 20.07 -42.88
CA SER A 149 -36.25 21.29 -42.42
C SER A 149 -35.74 21.25 -40.96
N VAL A 150 -36.02 20.19 -40.21
CA VAL A 150 -35.47 19.95 -38.87
C VAL A 150 -34.04 19.40 -38.95
N THR A 151 -33.13 19.94 -38.14
CA THR A 151 -31.77 19.39 -37.99
C THR A 151 -31.72 18.61 -36.69
N PHE A 152 -31.67 17.28 -36.76
CA PHE A 152 -31.70 16.41 -35.59
C PHE A 152 -30.52 15.44 -35.56
N GLY A 153 -30.17 14.95 -34.38
CA GLY A 153 -29.10 13.99 -34.21
C GLY A 153 -29.07 13.38 -32.81
N SER A 154 -28.43 12.21 -32.70
CA SER A 154 -28.22 11.51 -31.44
C SER A 154 -26.72 11.50 -31.10
N VAL A 155 -26.39 11.91 -29.87
CA VAL A 155 -25.03 12.00 -29.32
C VAL A 155 -24.89 10.92 -28.26
N GLY A 156 -23.85 10.09 -28.36
CA GLY A 156 -23.62 9.03 -27.39
C GLY A 156 -23.01 9.54 -26.09
N ASP A 157 -23.30 8.83 -25.00
CA ASP A 157 -22.84 8.97 -23.61
C ASP A 157 -21.42 9.54 -23.42
N ARG A 158 -20.45 9.09 -24.25
CA ARG A 158 -19.08 9.65 -24.26
C ARG A 158 -18.92 10.75 -25.31
N ILE A 159 -18.96 11.99 -24.84
CA ILE A 159 -18.91 13.21 -25.65
C ILE A 159 -17.60 13.30 -26.45
N GLU A 160 -16.45 12.96 -25.87
CA GLU A 160 -15.13 13.08 -26.50
C GLU A 160 -15.01 12.12 -27.70
N LEU A 161 -15.43 10.86 -27.50
CA LEU A 161 -15.47 9.86 -28.56
C LEU A 161 -16.48 10.23 -29.65
N THR A 162 -17.63 10.80 -29.28
CA THR A 162 -18.64 11.24 -30.26
C THR A 162 -18.15 12.45 -31.06
N ALA A 163 -17.48 13.42 -30.42
CA ALA A 163 -16.85 14.56 -31.10
C ALA A 163 -15.76 14.12 -32.08
N ILE A 164 -14.87 13.18 -31.69
CA ILE A 164 -13.85 12.61 -32.59
C ILE A 164 -14.51 11.90 -33.79
N LYS A 165 -15.56 11.09 -33.55
CA LYS A 165 -16.28 10.39 -34.62
C LYS A 165 -17.03 11.35 -35.56
N PHE A 166 -17.69 12.37 -35.03
CA PHE A 166 -18.45 13.32 -35.83
C PHE A 166 -17.53 14.25 -36.63
N VAL A 167 -16.61 14.95 -35.94
CA VAL A 167 -15.68 15.89 -36.59
C VAL A 167 -14.73 15.15 -37.52
N GLY A 168 -14.19 14.00 -37.10
CA GLY A 168 -13.21 13.23 -37.86
C GLY A 168 -13.81 12.28 -38.91
N GLY A 169 -15.03 11.79 -38.71
CA GLY A 169 -15.67 10.79 -39.57
C GLY A 169 -16.76 11.31 -40.50
N VAL A 170 -17.40 12.44 -40.18
CA VAL A 170 -18.48 13.04 -40.98
C VAL A 170 -18.06 14.41 -41.52
N TYR A 171 -17.71 15.35 -40.63
CA TYR A 171 -17.42 16.73 -41.01
C TYR A 171 -16.13 16.86 -41.84
N ALA A 172 -15.00 16.31 -41.37
CA ALA A 172 -13.72 16.39 -42.06
C ALA A 172 -13.78 15.86 -43.52
N PRO A 173 -14.35 14.67 -43.82
CA PRO A 173 -14.55 14.23 -45.21
C PRO A 173 -15.34 15.19 -46.08
N MET A 174 -16.39 15.83 -45.54
CA MET A 174 -17.22 16.79 -46.27
C MET A 174 -16.42 18.07 -46.53
N ALA A 175 -15.85 18.68 -45.48
CA ALA A 175 -15.07 19.91 -45.57
C ALA A 175 -13.89 19.80 -46.54
N PHE A 176 -13.12 18.71 -46.49
CA PHE A 176 -11.96 18.51 -47.37
C PHE A 176 -12.35 18.23 -48.83
N LYS A 177 -13.54 17.66 -49.10
CA LYS A 177 -14.04 17.40 -50.46
C LYS A 177 -14.79 18.57 -51.08
N SER A 178 -15.48 19.39 -50.28
CA SER A 178 -16.28 20.52 -50.76
C SER A 178 -15.42 21.55 -51.49
N GLY A 179 -15.83 21.97 -52.69
CA GLY A 179 -15.15 23.01 -53.45
C GLY A 179 -15.41 24.41 -52.89
N ASP A 180 -16.51 24.57 -52.15
CA ASP A 180 -17.23 25.82 -51.95
C ASP A 180 -16.63 26.75 -50.89
N TRP A 181 -15.52 26.36 -50.26
CA TRP A 181 -14.78 27.22 -49.33
C TRP A 181 -13.96 28.28 -50.08
N PRO A 182 -14.20 29.58 -49.82
CA PRO A 182 -13.36 30.67 -50.31
C PRO A 182 -11.88 30.45 -49.99
N GLU A 183 -10.99 30.83 -50.92
CA GLU A 183 -9.53 30.77 -50.68
C GLU A 183 -9.09 31.71 -49.56
N THR A 184 -9.78 32.84 -49.41
CA THR A 184 -9.55 33.87 -48.39
C THR A 184 -10.90 34.38 -47.86
N PHE A 185 -11.11 34.29 -46.56
CA PHE A 185 -12.17 35.06 -45.89
C PHE A 185 -11.62 36.43 -45.49
N LEU A 186 -12.18 37.49 -46.07
CA LEU A 186 -12.01 38.85 -45.56
C LEU A 186 -13.06 39.06 -44.46
N ASN A 187 -12.62 39.16 -43.20
CA ASN A 187 -13.47 39.64 -42.13
C ASN A 187 -13.47 41.18 -42.15
N PRO A 188 -14.59 41.88 -42.39
CA PRO A 188 -14.60 43.34 -42.54
C PRO A 188 -14.13 44.12 -41.31
N LEU A 189 -14.15 43.48 -40.13
CA LEU A 189 -13.86 44.10 -38.83
C LEU A 189 -12.57 43.59 -38.16
N ALA A 190 -11.86 42.64 -38.77
CA ALA A 190 -10.61 42.09 -38.20
C ALA A 190 -9.55 41.92 -39.29
N SER A 191 -8.33 42.40 -39.03
CA SER A 191 -7.19 42.32 -39.97
C SER A 191 -6.57 40.92 -40.07
N THR A 192 -7.40 39.87 -40.04
CA THR A 192 -6.99 38.47 -40.03
C THR A 192 -7.68 37.74 -41.18
N THR A 193 -6.97 37.61 -42.30
CA THR A 193 -7.42 36.85 -43.47
C THR A 193 -7.30 35.36 -43.20
N VAL A 194 -8.36 34.74 -42.66
CA VAL A 194 -8.37 33.29 -42.42
C VAL A 194 -8.46 32.58 -43.76
N THR A 195 -7.51 31.69 -44.02
CA THR A 195 -7.46 30.90 -45.26
C THR A 195 -8.04 29.50 -45.07
N ARG A 196 -8.49 28.90 -46.17
CA ARG A 196 -8.93 27.49 -46.21
C ARG A 196 -7.88 26.52 -45.64
N ASP A 197 -6.59 26.81 -45.83
CA ASP A 197 -5.47 26.02 -45.29
C ASP A 197 -5.41 26.03 -43.76
N GLU A 198 -5.62 27.19 -43.14
CA GLU A 198 -5.62 27.34 -41.68
C GLU A 198 -6.79 26.60 -41.04
N ILE A 199 -7.99 26.66 -41.63
CA ILE A 199 -9.16 25.89 -41.16
C ILE A 199 -8.85 24.39 -41.20
N PHE A 200 -8.28 23.91 -42.30
CA PHE A 200 -7.91 22.49 -42.46
C PHE A 200 -6.79 22.08 -41.48
N SER A 201 -5.80 22.94 -41.26
CA SER A 201 -4.75 22.76 -40.23
C SER A 201 -5.34 22.69 -38.83
N ASN A 202 -6.31 23.56 -38.50
CA ASN A 202 -6.98 23.61 -37.20
C ASN A 202 -7.87 22.39 -36.94
N ILE A 203 -8.56 21.86 -37.95
CA ILE A 203 -9.32 20.59 -37.85
C ILE A 203 -8.37 19.43 -37.55
N ASN A 204 -7.24 19.34 -38.27
CA ASN A 204 -6.22 18.31 -38.03
C ASN A 204 -5.62 18.42 -36.61
N ASP A 205 -5.33 19.64 -36.13
CA ASP A 205 -4.81 19.91 -34.77
C ASP A 205 -5.82 19.65 -33.66
N PHE A 206 -7.11 19.93 -33.89
CA PHE A 206 -8.19 19.61 -32.96
C PHE A 206 -8.33 18.10 -32.81
N LEU A 207 -8.46 17.37 -33.93
CA LEU A 207 -8.61 15.92 -33.92
C LEU A 207 -7.40 15.22 -33.28
N THR A 208 -6.19 15.70 -33.56
CA THR A 208 -4.97 15.19 -32.91
C THR A 208 -5.00 15.36 -31.39
N ARG A 209 -5.37 16.56 -30.90
CA ARG A 209 -5.47 16.84 -29.46
C ARG A 209 -6.61 16.07 -28.78
N ALA A 210 -7.78 15.97 -29.42
CA ALA A 210 -8.92 15.23 -28.88
C ALA A 210 -8.59 13.73 -28.73
N ILE A 211 -7.93 13.14 -29.74
CA ILE A 211 -7.45 11.76 -29.69
C ILE A 211 -6.43 11.57 -28.55
N ASP A 212 -5.44 12.47 -28.42
CA ASP A 212 -4.46 12.40 -27.33
C ASP A 212 -5.14 12.49 -25.94
N VAL A 213 -6.06 13.44 -25.73
CA VAL A 213 -6.79 13.60 -24.45
C VAL A 213 -7.65 12.36 -24.14
N THR A 214 -8.24 11.72 -25.15
CA THR A 214 -9.13 10.57 -24.95
C THR A 214 -8.36 9.27 -24.68
N TYR A 215 -7.30 8.98 -25.46
CA TYR A 215 -6.64 7.67 -25.43
C TYR A 215 -5.37 7.61 -24.58
N LYS A 216 -4.66 8.74 -24.37
CA LYS A 216 -3.43 8.77 -23.56
C LYS A 216 -3.66 8.39 -22.08
N PRO A 217 -4.77 8.81 -21.41
CA PRO A 217 -5.09 8.33 -20.06
C PRO A 217 -5.38 6.82 -19.99
N MET A 218 -5.87 6.23 -21.09
CA MET A 218 -6.10 4.78 -21.20
C MET A 218 -4.80 3.98 -21.47
N GLY A 219 -3.64 4.64 -21.54
CA GLY A 219 -2.35 4.01 -21.84
C GLY A 219 -2.14 3.60 -23.31
N ILE A 220 -3.05 3.97 -24.22
CA ILE A 220 -3.04 3.55 -25.63
C ILE A 220 -2.67 4.75 -26.51
N LEU A 221 -1.66 4.62 -27.36
CA LEU A 221 -1.37 5.63 -28.38
C LEU A 221 -2.17 5.38 -29.66
N VAL A 222 -2.95 6.39 -30.08
CA VAL A 222 -3.68 6.39 -31.36
C VAL A 222 -3.16 7.54 -32.23
N LEU A 223 -2.63 7.21 -33.41
CA LEU A 223 -2.12 8.14 -34.40
C LEU A 223 -3.28 8.67 -35.25
N TYR A 224 -3.52 9.99 -35.21
CA TYR A 224 -4.50 10.63 -36.08
C TYR A 224 -4.12 10.50 -37.56
N VAL A 225 -5.06 10.09 -38.42
CA VAL A 225 -4.85 9.94 -39.87
C VAL A 225 -5.73 10.93 -40.65
N PRO A 226 -5.15 11.99 -41.26
CA PRO A 226 -5.88 12.95 -42.07
C PRO A 226 -6.53 12.34 -43.31
N TRP A 227 -7.77 12.71 -43.58
CA TRP A 227 -8.49 12.32 -44.79
C TRP A 227 -7.86 12.88 -46.08
N GLU A 228 -7.24 14.06 -46.00
CA GLU A 228 -6.70 14.80 -47.14
C GLU A 228 -5.63 14.03 -47.92
N GLY A 229 -4.82 13.21 -47.22
CA GLY A 229 -3.77 12.39 -47.84
C GLY A 229 -4.21 11.01 -48.33
N CYS A 230 -5.49 10.64 -48.13
CA CYS A 230 -6.02 9.31 -48.44
C CYS A 230 -6.64 9.20 -49.84
N ALA A 231 -6.89 10.33 -50.52
CA ALA A 231 -7.48 10.34 -51.84
C ALA A 231 -6.41 10.21 -52.93
N GLU A 232 -6.35 9.06 -53.63
CA GLU A 232 -5.63 8.95 -54.90
C GLU A 232 -6.41 9.70 -55.99
N GLN A 233 -6.27 11.03 -56.05
CA GLN A 233 -6.65 11.84 -57.21
C GLN A 233 -5.48 12.00 -58.19
N GLU A 234 -4.91 10.87 -58.62
CA GLU A 234 -4.32 10.79 -59.96
C GLU A 234 -5.44 10.46 -60.96
N LYS A 235 -6.45 11.35 -61.06
CA LYS A 235 -7.30 11.39 -62.25
C LYS A 235 -6.43 11.88 -63.42
N GLN A 236 -5.83 10.93 -64.13
CA GLN A 236 -5.27 11.16 -65.45
C GLN A 236 -6.43 11.42 -66.42
N HIS A 237 -6.93 12.67 -66.44
CA HIS A 237 -7.65 13.19 -67.60
C HIS A 237 -6.60 13.78 -68.55
N PRO A 238 -6.35 13.16 -69.72
CA PRO A 238 -5.39 13.64 -70.70
C PRO A 238 -6.02 14.74 -71.58
N ASP A 239 -6.68 15.71 -70.96
CA ASP A 239 -7.34 16.81 -71.67
C ASP A 239 -6.39 18.02 -71.76
N MET A 240 -6.09 18.35 -73.00
CA MET A 240 -5.11 19.36 -73.42
C MET A 240 -5.49 20.79 -72.99
N GLU A 241 -4.47 21.62 -72.83
CA GLU A 241 -4.53 23.08 -73.03
C GLU A 241 -5.65 23.87 -72.31
N ARG A 242 -5.54 24.01 -70.97
CA ARG A 242 -6.03 25.22 -70.27
C ARG A 242 -5.00 25.79 -69.30
N GLU A 243 -4.54 27.00 -69.67
CA GLU A 243 -3.95 28.10 -68.89
C GLU A 243 -2.90 27.83 -67.79
N SER A 244 -1.79 28.58 -67.88
CA SER A 244 -0.68 28.60 -66.91
C SER A 244 -1.12 28.89 -65.47
N VAL A 245 -2.15 29.73 -65.29
CA VAL A 245 -2.69 30.13 -63.97
C VAL A 245 -3.19 28.93 -63.18
N THR A 246 -3.98 28.02 -63.79
CA THR A 246 -4.49 26.84 -63.07
C THR A 246 -3.42 25.78 -62.79
N ARG A 247 -2.26 25.82 -63.46
CA ARG A 247 -1.10 24.99 -63.07
C ARG A 247 -0.42 25.52 -61.80
N ILE A 248 -0.21 26.84 -61.72
CA ILE A 248 0.39 27.49 -60.55
C ILE A 248 -0.48 27.28 -59.31
N GLN A 249 -1.80 27.46 -59.43
CA GLN A 249 -2.73 27.27 -58.31
C GLN A 249 -2.74 25.82 -57.80
N ARG A 250 -2.87 24.82 -58.69
CA ARG A 250 -2.77 23.39 -58.32
C ARG A 250 -1.43 23.03 -57.66
N GLN A 251 -0.34 23.69 -58.06
CA GLN A 251 0.97 23.48 -57.45
C GLN A 251 1.07 24.11 -56.04
N LYS A 252 0.46 25.29 -55.83
CA LYS A 252 0.32 25.95 -54.53
C LYS A 252 -0.54 25.13 -53.55
N GLU A 253 -1.74 24.70 -53.96
CA GLU A 253 -2.63 23.83 -53.18
C GLU A 253 -1.93 22.54 -52.74
N ARG A 254 -1.23 21.89 -53.68
CA ARG A 254 -0.46 20.67 -53.40
C ARG A 254 0.66 20.92 -52.41
N ALA A 255 1.36 22.05 -52.49
CA ALA A 255 2.40 22.43 -51.52
C ALA A 255 1.84 22.65 -50.11
N LEU A 256 0.68 23.32 -50.00
CA LEU A 256 -0.03 23.51 -48.72
C LEU A 256 -0.46 22.16 -48.12
N LEU A 257 -1.05 21.27 -48.93
CA LEU A 257 -1.39 19.90 -48.50
C LEU A 257 -0.17 19.14 -47.96
N ILE A 258 0.96 19.20 -48.66
CA ILE A 258 2.20 18.56 -48.22
C ILE A 258 2.67 19.14 -46.87
N ASN A 259 2.55 20.45 -46.66
CA ASN A 259 2.90 21.09 -45.38
C ASN A 259 2.00 20.63 -44.22
N ARG A 260 0.67 20.51 -44.44
CA ARG A 260 -0.26 19.93 -43.45
C ARG A 260 0.08 18.48 -43.12
N LEU A 261 0.34 17.65 -44.13
CA LEU A 261 0.76 16.25 -43.93
C LEU A 261 2.11 16.13 -43.22
N GLU A 262 3.06 17.03 -43.50
CA GLU A 262 4.35 17.09 -42.81
C GLU A 262 4.21 17.50 -41.34
N LYS A 263 3.30 18.44 -41.03
CA LYS A 263 2.96 18.83 -39.64
C LYS A 263 2.42 17.63 -38.86
N VAL A 264 1.50 16.86 -39.44
CA VAL A 264 0.95 15.65 -38.83
C VAL A 264 2.02 14.57 -38.68
N ALA A 265 2.89 14.37 -39.68
CA ALA A 265 4.01 13.42 -39.60
C ALA A 265 5.00 13.76 -38.48
N ARG A 266 5.30 15.04 -38.24
CA ARG A 266 6.09 15.50 -37.08
C ARG A 266 5.42 15.17 -35.75
N THR A 267 4.08 15.25 -35.68
CA THR A 267 3.34 14.86 -34.48
C THR A 267 3.40 13.36 -34.23
N TRP A 268 3.23 12.52 -35.26
CA TRP A 268 3.46 11.07 -35.14
C TRP A 268 4.87 10.74 -34.64
N ILE A 269 5.90 11.42 -35.18
CA ILE A 269 7.30 11.27 -34.74
C ILE A 269 7.44 11.57 -33.24
N LYS A 270 6.83 12.66 -32.75
CA LYS A 270 6.84 13.02 -31.33
C LYS A 270 6.12 11.97 -30.48
N GLN A 271 4.88 11.63 -30.83
CA GLN A 271 4.05 10.65 -30.11
C GLN A 271 4.71 9.27 -30.00
N ILE A 272 5.28 8.75 -31.09
CA ILE A 272 5.97 7.45 -31.09
C ILE A 272 7.28 7.52 -30.28
N ARG A 273 8.00 8.64 -30.30
CA ARG A 273 9.18 8.85 -29.43
C ARG A 273 8.77 8.83 -27.94
N GLU A 274 7.69 9.50 -27.56
CA GLU A 274 7.16 9.47 -26.19
C GLU A 274 6.82 8.03 -25.75
N ALA A 275 6.06 7.28 -26.55
CA ALA A 275 5.70 5.89 -26.22
C ALA A 275 6.92 4.95 -26.11
N LEU A 276 7.96 5.15 -26.94
CA LEU A 276 9.21 4.39 -26.84
C LEU A 276 10.02 4.74 -25.58
N MET A 277 9.98 5.99 -25.11
CA MET A 277 10.73 6.46 -23.93
C MET A 277 10.17 5.96 -22.59
N ILE A 278 8.90 5.55 -22.52
CA ILE A 278 8.33 4.92 -21.31
C ILE A 278 9.17 3.69 -20.97
N SER A 279 9.80 3.69 -19.80
CA SER A 279 10.64 2.59 -19.31
C SER A 279 10.14 2.09 -17.97
N SER A 280 10.53 0.87 -17.58
CA SER A 280 10.16 0.22 -16.31
C SER A 280 10.77 0.88 -15.07
N PHE A 281 11.46 2.02 -15.20
CA PHE A 281 12.18 2.69 -14.11
C PHE A 281 11.36 3.78 -13.39
N ASN A 282 10.26 4.25 -13.96
CA ASN A 282 9.56 5.44 -13.44
C ASN A 282 8.38 5.14 -12.50
N SER A 283 7.91 3.90 -12.41
CA SER A 283 6.86 3.50 -11.48
C SER A 283 7.46 2.91 -10.20
N GLN A 284 7.63 3.76 -9.19
CA GLN A 284 7.97 3.35 -7.81
C GLN A 284 6.92 2.44 -7.18
N GLU A 285 5.74 2.31 -7.80
CA GLU A 285 4.56 1.55 -7.36
C GLU A 285 4.60 0.05 -7.74
N LEU A 286 5.59 -0.41 -8.51
CA LEU A 286 5.71 -1.82 -8.91
C LEU A 286 6.25 -2.70 -7.76
N HIS A 287 5.38 -3.02 -6.81
CA HIS A 287 5.69 -3.82 -5.61
C HIS A 287 5.34 -5.32 -5.70
N ASP A 288 4.67 -5.77 -6.76
CA ASP A 288 4.25 -7.17 -6.95
C ASP A 288 4.67 -7.69 -8.34
N ILE A 289 4.94 -8.99 -8.43
CA ILE A 289 5.36 -9.70 -9.65
C ILE A 289 4.27 -9.60 -10.73
N ALA A 290 2.99 -9.65 -10.33
CA ALA A 290 1.86 -9.45 -11.22
C ALA A 290 1.88 -8.04 -11.85
N GLY A 291 2.12 -7.00 -11.05
CA GLY A 291 2.19 -5.62 -11.55
C GLY A 291 3.32 -5.40 -12.57
N GLU A 292 4.47 -6.05 -12.38
CA GLU A 292 5.54 -6.00 -13.40
C GLU A 292 5.12 -6.71 -14.69
N PHE A 293 4.45 -7.87 -14.61
CA PHE A 293 3.89 -8.54 -15.80
C PHE A 293 2.87 -7.65 -16.52
N ASP A 294 1.93 -7.05 -15.80
CA ASP A 294 0.87 -6.19 -16.34
C ASP A 294 1.45 -4.93 -17.01
N PHE A 295 2.51 -4.35 -16.44
CA PHE A 295 3.26 -3.25 -17.08
C PHE A 295 3.85 -3.68 -18.43
N TRP A 296 4.54 -4.83 -18.48
CA TRP A 296 5.11 -5.34 -19.72
C TRP A 296 4.03 -5.75 -20.74
N GLN A 297 2.86 -6.19 -20.28
CA GLN A 297 1.71 -6.52 -21.12
C GLN A 297 1.11 -5.26 -21.75
N SER A 298 0.77 -4.25 -20.94
CA SER A 298 0.27 -2.96 -21.41
C SER A 298 1.24 -2.31 -22.40
N ARG A 299 2.56 -2.38 -22.13
CA ARG A 299 3.59 -1.89 -23.05
C ARG A 299 3.61 -2.67 -24.37
N TYR A 300 3.49 -3.99 -24.34
CA TYR A 300 3.39 -4.81 -25.56
C TYR A 300 2.14 -4.48 -26.37
N GLU A 301 0.98 -4.37 -25.73
CA GLU A 301 -0.31 -4.06 -26.37
C GLU A 301 -0.30 -2.69 -27.05
N ASN A 302 0.23 -1.66 -26.38
CA ASN A 302 0.37 -0.32 -26.94
C ASN A 302 1.35 -0.31 -28.14
N LEU A 303 2.54 -0.91 -28.00
CA LEU A 303 3.49 -1.03 -29.12
C LEU A 303 2.94 -1.84 -30.30
N ALA A 304 2.14 -2.88 -30.03
CA ALA A 304 1.49 -3.70 -31.05
C ALA A 304 0.39 -2.91 -31.77
N CYS A 305 -0.35 -2.08 -31.04
CA CYS A 305 -1.29 -1.12 -31.59
C CYS A 305 -0.59 -0.13 -32.53
N ILE A 306 0.50 0.51 -32.08
CA ILE A 306 1.32 1.44 -32.88
C ILE A 306 1.85 0.75 -34.15
N SER A 307 2.41 -0.45 -34.03
CA SER A 307 2.93 -1.22 -35.18
C SER A 307 1.84 -1.55 -36.21
N ARG A 308 0.62 -1.88 -35.76
CA ARG A 308 -0.53 -2.12 -36.64
C ARG A 308 -1.01 -0.85 -37.33
N GLN A 309 -1.07 0.27 -36.61
CA GLN A 309 -1.43 1.58 -37.17
C GLN A 309 -0.41 2.04 -38.23
N LEU A 310 0.89 1.84 -37.99
CA LEU A 310 1.96 2.16 -38.95
C LEU A 310 1.94 1.29 -40.23
N GLN A 311 1.19 0.19 -40.22
CA GLN A 311 0.95 -0.68 -41.39
C GLN A 311 -0.37 -0.36 -42.12
N HIS A 312 -1.21 0.52 -41.58
CA HIS A 312 -2.52 0.82 -42.14
C HIS A 312 -2.41 1.59 -43.48
N ASP A 313 -3.15 1.15 -44.51
CA ASP A 313 -3.01 1.63 -45.90
C ASP A 313 -3.07 3.15 -46.04
N ARG A 314 -4.00 3.81 -45.34
CA ARG A 314 -4.14 5.28 -45.34
C ARG A 314 -2.87 6.00 -44.85
N LEU A 315 -2.20 5.45 -43.83
CA LEU A 315 -0.96 6.02 -43.30
C LEU A 315 0.20 5.74 -44.27
N LEU A 316 0.24 4.54 -44.89
CA LEU A 316 1.20 4.21 -45.95
C LEU A 316 1.04 5.10 -47.20
N GLN A 317 -0.19 5.49 -47.56
CA GLN A 317 -0.47 6.46 -48.63
C GLN A 317 0.11 7.85 -48.31
N ILE A 318 -0.09 8.36 -47.10
CA ILE A 318 0.52 9.63 -46.66
C ILE A 318 2.05 9.55 -46.72
N ILE A 319 2.64 8.46 -46.22
CA ILE A 319 4.09 8.20 -46.32
C ILE A 319 4.54 8.13 -47.79
N LYS A 320 3.75 7.55 -48.71
CA LYS A 320 4.02 7.51 -50.17
C LYS A 320 4.02 8.92 -50.77
N GLN A 321 3.10 9.80 -50.36
CA GLN A 321 3.09 11.21 -50.79
C GLN A 321 4.31 11.99 -50.28
N LEU A 322 4.61 11.92 -48.98
CA LEU A 322 5.76 12.59 -48.37
C LEU A 322 7.11 12.07 -48.95
N LYS A 323 7.19 10.78 -49.31
CA LYS A 323 8.33 10.21 -50.07
C LYS A 323 8.50 10.84 -51.45
N LYS A 324 7.42 11.10 -52.22
CA LYS A 324 7.50 11.75 -53.56
C LYS A 324 8.18 13.13 -53.47
N VAL A 325 8.10 13.81 -52.34
CA VAL A 325 8.60 15.18 -52.12
C VAL A 325 9.92 15.20 -51.33
N LYS A 326 10.50 14.03 -51.00
CA LYS A 326 11.76 13.88 -50.24
C LYS A 326 11.72 14.57 -48.85
N SER A 327 10.57 14.53 -48.18
CA SER A 327 10.38 15.05 -46.81
C SER A 327 11.45 14.53 -45.83
N SER A 328 11.87 15.39 -44.88
CA SER A 328 12.82 15.03 -43.82
C SER A 328 12.21 14.02 -42.83
N SER A 329 10.93 14.15 -42.50
CA SER A 329 10.19 13.25 -41.59
C SER A 329 10.22 11.78 -42.04
N ILE A 330 10.41 11.50 -43.34
CA ILE A 330 10.52 10.12 -43.85
C ILE A 330 11.71 9.35 -43.28
N LYS A 331 12.84 10.01 -42.98
CA LYS A 331 14.01 9.35 -42.38
C LYS A 331 13.71 8.93 -40.94
N ASP A 332 13.15 9.86 -40.18
CA ASP A 332 12.78 9.65 -38.76
C ASP A 332 11.69 8.60 -38.61
N LEU A 333 10.62 8.64 -39.43
CA LEU A 333 9.56 7.63 -39.41
C LEU A 333 10.09 6.21 -39.71
N LYS A 334 11.01 6.06 -40.67
CA LYS A 334 11.64 4.74 -40.95
C LYS A 334 12.40 4.20 -39.73
N LEU A 335 13.18 5.06 -39.06
CA LEU A 335 13.93 4.71 -37.86
C LEU A 335 13.00 4.37 -36.68
N LEU A 336 11.88 5.08 -36.54
CA LEU A 336 10.90 4.78 -35.50
C LEU A 336 10.17 3.46 -35.77
N VAL A 337 9.80 3.16 -37.02
CA VAL A 337 9.20 1.86 -37.39
C VAL A 337 10.13 0.69 -37.04
N SER A 338 11.44 0.79 -37.29
CA SER A 338 12.37 -0.28 -36.87
C SER A 338 12.52 -0.36 -35.36
N ARG A 339 12.61 0.78 -34.65
CA ARG A 339 12.66 0.80 -33.17
C ARG A 339 11.41 0.20 -32.51
N VAL A 340 10.20 0.47 -33.05
CA VAL A 340 8.95 -0.14 -32.56
C VAL A 340 8.96 -1.65 -32.75
N LYS A 341 9.49 -2.17 -33.87
CA LYS A 341 9.63 -3.62 -34.08
C LYS A 341 10.59 -4.27 -33.08
N SER A 342 11.77 -3.68 -32.87
CA SER A 342 12.72 -4.20 -31.87
C SER A 342 12.18 -4.13 -30.44
N ALA A 343 11.45 -3.06 -30.09
CA ALA A 343 10.78 -2.95 -28.80
C ALA A 343 9.64 -3.98 -28.63
N LEU A 344 8.98 -4.40 -29.72
CA LEU A 344 8.00 -5.49 -29.70
C LEU A 344 8.63 -6.86 -29.48
N GLU A 345 9.80 -7.09 -30.06
CA GLU A 345 10.59 -8.31 -29.84
C GLU A 345 11.10 -8.38 -28.38
N GLU A 346 11.62 -7.27 -27.85
CA GLU A 346 12.00 -7.11 -26.43
C GLU A 346 10.83 -7.38 -25.48
N THR A 347 9.72 -6.65 -25.63
CA THR A 347 8.55 -6.80 -24.74
C THR A 347 7.95 -8.20 -24.80
N LYS A 348 7.84 -8.82 -25.98
CA LYS A 348 7.38 -10.20 -26.14
C LYS A 348 8.32 -11.20 -25.45
N SER A 349 9.63 -11.02 -25.57
CA SER A 349 10.63 -11.88 -24.90
C SER A 349 10.55 -11.74 -23.38
N ASN A 350 10.40 -10.52 -22.87
CA ASN A 350 10.30 -10.24 -21.44
C ASN A 350 9.03 -10.83 -20.84
N LEU A 351 7.89 -10.70 -21.53
CA LEU A 351 6.62 -11.35 -21.15
C LEU A 351 6.75 -12.87 -21.07
N GLY A 352 7.45 -13.50 -22.00
CA GLY A 352 7.71 -14.95 -21.94
C GLY A 352 8.48 -15.36 -20.68
N CYS A 353 9.50 -14.60 -20.29
CA CYS A 353 10.26 -14.83 -19.06
C CYS A 353 9.42 -14.60 -17.80
N LEU A 354 8.71 -13.48 -17.72
CA LEU A 354 7.88 -13.11 -16.57
C LEU A 354 6.69 -14.07 -16.39
N TYR A 355 6.11 -14.57 -17.48
CA TYR A 355 5.05 -15.58 -17.42
C TYR A 355 5.52 -16.87 -16.71
N LEU A 356 6.74 -17.34 -16.98
CA LEU A 356 7.30 -18.53 -16.31
C LEU A 356 7.45 -18.32 -14.79
N VAL A 357 7.87 -17.12 -14.38
CA VAL A 357 7.99 -16.75 -12.95
C VAL A 357 6.60 -16.64 -12.32
N LEU A 358 5.67 -15.90 -12.94
CA LEU A 358 4.30 -15.72 -12.46
C LEU A 358 3.55 -17.05 -12.29
N GLN A 359 3.68 -17.97 -13.25
CA GLN A 359 3.08 -19.32 -13.15
C GLN A 359 3.71 -20.17 -12.04
N SER A 360 4.99 -19.94 -11.72
CA SER A 360 5.66 -20.60 -10.59
C SER A 360 5.20 -20.02 -9.24
N CYS A 361 4.89 -18.72 -9.18
CA CYS A 361 4.35 -18.08 -7.98
C CYS A 361 2.88 -18.43 -7.70
N LYS A 362 2.07 -18.76 -8.72
CA LYS A 362 0.67 -19.20 -8.53
C LYS A 362 0.50 -20.50 -7.74
N SER A 363 1.58 -21.24 -7.45
CA SER A 363 1.55 -22.43 -6.60
C SER A 363 1.88 -22.12 -5.13
N LEU A 364 2.04 -20.84 -4.77
CA LEU A 364 2.60 -20.39 -3.50
C LEU A 364 1.53 -19.73 -2.62
N ASP A 365 0.52 -20.50 -2.21
CA ASP A 365 -0.62 -19.98 -1.41
C ASP A 365 -0.40 -20.07 0.12
N ASN A 366 0.62 -20.79 0.59
CA ASN A 366 0.82 -21.10 2.02
C ASN A 366 2.31 -21.03 2.42
N SER A 367 2.60 -20.55 3.64
CA SER A 367 3.97 -20.45 4.18
C SER A 367 4.71 -21.79 4.18
N ASN A 368 3.99 -22.89 4.45
CA ASN A 368 4.58 -24.23 4.51
C ASN A 368 5.08 -24.74 3.15
N GLN A 369 4.57 -24.17 2.05
CA GLN A 369 4.96 -24.52 0.68
C GLN A 369 6.19 -23.73 0.20
N ILE A 370 6.61 -22.68 0.93
CA ILE A 370 7.74 -21.82 0.52
C ILE A 370 9.01 -22.64 0.27
N GLN A 371 9.38 -23.55 1.17
CA GLN A 371 10.62 -24.32 1.01
C GLN A 371 10.59 -25.26 -0.20
N GLU A 372 9.41 -25.69 -0.67
CA GLU A 372 9.23 -26.61 -1.80
C GLU A 372 9.23 -25.87 -3.16
N PHE A 373 8.47 -24.78 -3.27
CA PHE A 373 8.26 -24.10 -4.56
C PHE A 373 9.26 -22.96 -4.83
N LEU A 374 9.86 -22.38 -3.81
CA LEU A 374 10.80 -21.27 -3.97
C LEU A 374 12.08 -21.62 -4.78
N PRO A 375 12.69 -22.82 -4.67
CA PRO A 375 13.75 -23.23 -5.59
C PRO A 375 13.31 -23.17 -7.06
N ARG A 376 12.07 -23.61 -7.36
CA ARG A 376 11.51 -23.56 -8.72
C ARG A 376 11.34 -22.13 -9.23
N ILE A 377 10.83 -21.22 -8.39
CA ILE A 377 10.70 -19.79 -8.72
C ILE A 377 12.07 -19.17 -8.99
N LEU A 378 13.04 -19.40 -8.10
CA LEU A 378 14.40 -18.88 -8.25
C LEU A 378 15.15 -19.48 -9.45
N HIS A 379 14.89 -20.74 -9.80
CA HIS A 379 15.37 -21.32 -11.06
C HIS A 379 14.73 -20.69 -12.30
N ALA A 380 13.45 -20.29 -12.25
CA ALA A 380 12.81 -19.53 -13.33
C ALA A 380 13.39 -18.11 -13.46
N ILE A 381 13.70 -17.43 -12.35
CA ILE A 381 14.39 -16.13 -12.35
C ILE A 381 15.83 -16.28 -12.87
N ARG A 382 16.56 -17.32 -12.45
CA ARG A 382 17.88 -17.67 -13.00
C ARG A 382 17.82 -17.92 -14.50
N PHE A 383 16.81 -18.64 -14.99
CA PHE A 383 16.60 -18.86 -16.42
C PHE A 383 16.34 -17.54 -17.17
N ALA A 384 15.54 -16.63 -16.60
CA ALA A 384 15.35 -15.29 -17.16
C ALA A 384 16.68 -14.51 -17.23
N TRP A 385 17.54 -14.61 -16.21
CA TRP A 385 18.88 -14.01 -16.21
C TRP A 385 19.81 -14.61 -17.28
N THR A 386 19.89 -15.94 -17.40
CA THR A 386 20.85 -16.60 -18.30
C THR A 386 20.41 -16.66 -19.75
N THR A 387 19.10 -16.63 -20.01
CA THR A 387 18.54 -17.00 -21.32
C THR A 387 17.70 -15.88 -21.95
N SER A 388 17.26 -14.86 -21.19
CA SER A 388 16.58 -13.71 -21.80
C SER A 388 17.59 -12.81 -22.52
N PRO A 389 17.39 -12.48 -23.81
CA PRO A 389 18.25 -11.55 -24.53
C PRO A 389 18.02 -10.06 -24.16
N TYR A 390 16.95 -9.73 -23.41
CA TYR A 390 16.61 -8.34 -23.08
C TYR A 390 16.29 -8.08 -21.60
N TYR A 391 15.79 -9.09 -20.86
CA TYR A 391 15.44 -8.96 -19.45
C TYR A 391 16.64 -9.19 -18.49
N ASN A 392 17.76 -9.70 -19.00
CA ASN A 392 19.00 -10.03 -18.27
C ASN A 392 19.81 -8.81 -17.79
N LYS A 393 19.13 -7.75 -17.33
CA LYS A 393 19.73 -6.53 -16.76
C LYS A 393 19.64 -6.61 -15.23
N PRO A 394 20.69 -6.25 -14.49
CA PRO A 394 20.72 -6.46 -13.04
C PRO A 394 19.57 -5.76 -12.33
N GLU A 395 19.20 -4.56 -12.77
CA GLU A 395 18.11 -3.75 -12.19
C GLU A 395 16.72 -4.39 -12.38
N ASN A 396 16.56 -5.21 -13.42
CA ASN A 396 15.31 -5.94 -13.65
C ASN A 396 15.22 -7.19 -12.75
N ILE A 397 16.30 -7.97 -12.65
CA ILE A 397 16.33 -9.14 -11.77
C ILE A 397 16.27 -8.72 -10.30
N GLU A 398 16.92 -7.62 -9.91
CA GLU A 398 16.81 -7.04 -8.57
C GLU A 398 15.38 -6.68 -8.22
N ARG A 399 14.69 -5.92 -9.09
CA ARG A 399 13.27 -5.56 -8.92
C ARG A 399 12.38 -6.80 -8.77
N LEU A 400 12.56 -7.80 -9.63
CA LEU A 400 11.78 -9.03 -9.61
C LEU A 400 12.00 -9.85 -8.33
N LEU A 401 13.23 -9.88 -7.80
CA LEU A 401 13.58 -10.54 -6.54
C LEU A 401 13.10 -9.74 -5.31
N CYS A 402 13.10 -8.41 -5.36
CA CYS A 402 12.47 -7.56 -4.35
C CYS A 402 10.95 -7.81 -4.31
N SER A 403 10.28 -7.87 -5.46
CA SER A 403 8.86 -8.21 -5.57
C SER A 403 8.56 -9.62 -5.05
N LEU A 404 9.44 -10.60 -5.31
CA LEU A 404 9.35 -11.94 -4.71
C LEU A 404 9.49 -11.91 -3.19
N SER A 405 10.40 -11.10 -2.66
CA SER A 405 10.59 -10.94 -1.21
C SER A 405 9.36 -10.33 -0.53
N ILE A 406 8.75 -9.31 -1.15
CA ILE A 406 7.49 -8.72 -0.70
C ILE A 406 6.34 -9.75 -0.76
N HIS A 407 6.28 -10.55 -1.82
CA HIS A 407 5.27 -11.60 -1.98
C HIS A 407 5.41 -12.71 -0.90
N VAL A 408 6.65 -13.15 -0.62
CA VAL A 408 6.97 -14.08 0.49
C VAL A 408 6.53 -13.49 1.84
N VAL A 409 6.85 -12.23 2.12
CA VAL A 409 6.40 -11.53 3.34
C VAL A 409 4.87 -11.48 3.44
N LYS A 410 4.16 -11.25 2.33
CA LYS A 410 2.68 -11.22 2.30
C LYS A 410 2.08 -12.57 2.69
N ILE A 411 2.62 -13.68 2.18
CA ILE A 411 2.19 -15.04 2.53
C ILE A 411 2.50 -15.34 4.00
N CYS A 412 3.73 -15.10 4.44
CA CYS A 412 4.16 -15.26 5.83
C CYS A 412 3.34 -14.43 6.83
N LYS A 413 2.94 -13.20 6.46
CA LYS A 413 2.06 -12.36 7.27
C LYS A 413 0.64 -12.94 7.35
N SER A 414 0.15 -13.58 6.29
CA SER A 414 -1.20 -14.15 6.24
C SER A 414 -1.37 -15.43 7.07
N SER A 415 -0.30 -16.18 7.35
CA SER A 415 -0.34 -17.36 8.22
C SER A 415 -0.28 -17.03 9.72
N ILE A 416 0.07 -15.79 10.10
CA ILE A 416 0.12 -15.34 11.50
C ILE A 416 -1.19 -14.67 11.91
N ASN A 417 -1.88 -15.24 12.89
CA ASN A 417 -3.03 -14.61 13.53
C ASN A 417 -2.61 -13.84 14.79
N LEU A 418 -2.49 -12.51 14.69
CA LEU A 418 -2.05 -11.63 15.78
C LEU A 418 -3.01 -11.60 17.00
N LYS A 419 -4.25 -12.08 16.88
CA LYS A 419 -5.15 -12.22 18.04
C LYS A 419 -4.63 -13.25 19.05
N LEU A 420 -3.91 -14.27 18.56
CA LEU A 420 -3.31 -15.31 19.39
C LEU A 420 -2.24 -14.76 20.35
N ILE A 421 -1.69 -13.54 20.15
CA ILE A 421 -0.75 -12.92 21.11
C ILE A 421 -1.35 -12.88 22.53
N PHE A 422 -2.66 -12.65 22.66
CA PHE A 422 -3.34 -12.54 23.94
C PHE A 422 -4.17 -13.78 24.29
N ASP A 423 -4.69 -14.50 23.29
CA ASP A 423 -5.53 -15.69 23.49
C ASP A 423 -4.73 -16.99 23.70
N ASP A 424 -3.63 -17.17 22.95
CA ASP A 424 -2.75 -18.36 23.00
C ASP A 424 -1.32 -17.97 22.55
N PRO A 425 -0.56 -17.28 23.42
CA PRO A 425 0.76 -16.72 23.06
C PRO A 425 1.77 -17.82 22.71
N LYS A 426 1.61 -19.05 23.23
CA LYS A 426 2.49 -20.18 22.91
C LYS A 426 2.35 -20.58 21.45
N LYS A 427 1.11 -20.77 20.99
CA LYS A 427 0.82 -21.03 19.58
C LYS A 427 1.22 -19.88 18.67
N CYS A 428 1.04 -18.64 19.11
CA CYS A 428 1.50 -17.46 18.36
C CYS A 428 3.04 -17.49 18.18
N ARG A 429 3.79 -17.76 19.24
CA ARG A 429 5.25 -17.92 19.22
C ARG A 429 5.71 -19.05 18.29
N GLU A 430 5.05 -20.20 18.31
CA GLU A 430 5.34 -21.32 17.41
C GLU A 430 5.13 -20.95 15.93
N CYS A 431 4.03 -20.27 15.60
CA CYS A 431 3.78 -19.77 14.24
C CYS A 431 4.83 -18.74 13.81
N LEU A 432 5.25 -17.83 14.69
CA LEU A 432 6.29 -16.84 14.42
C LEU A 432 7.66 -17.51 14.19
N ALA A 433 8.04 -18.48 15.02
CA ALA A 433 9.29 -19.23 14.86
C ALA A 433 9.33 -20.02 13.54
N SER A 434 8.23 -20.69 13.18
CA SER A 434 8.10 -21.36 11.88
C SER A 434 8.22 -20.38 10.71
N THR A 435 7.63 -19.19 10.85
CA THR A 435 7.68 -18.14 9.82
C THR A 435 9.09 -17.56 9.64
N ILE A 436 9.81 -17.27 10.74
CA ILE A 436 11.21 -16.84 10.68
C ILE A 436 12.07 -17.93 10.01
N SER A 437 11.85 -19.20 10.33
CA SER A 437 12.55 -20.32 9.69
C SER A 437 12.28 -20.39 8.17
N CYS A 438 11.08 -20.04 7.70
CA CYS A 438 10.78 -19.92 6.27
C CYS A 438 11.56 -18.77 5.60
N CYS A 439 11.67 -17.61 6.26
CA CYS A 439 12.45 -16.47 5.78
C CYS A 439 13.95 -16.79 5.70
N GLU A 440 14.52 -17.41 6.73
CA GLU A 440 15.91 -17.88 6.72
C GLU A 440 16.16 -18.94 5.64
N ALA A 441 15.21 -19.84 5.40
CA ALA A 441 15.30 -20.84 4.35
C ALA A 441 15.35 -20.20 2.95
N TYR A 442 14.59 -19.12 2.69
CA TYR A 442 14.73 -18.37 1.43
C TYR A 442 16.15 -17.85 1.23
N SER A 443 16.73 -17.19 2.24
CA SER A 443 18.11 -16.69 2.16
C SER A 443 19.11 -17.81 1.80
N LYS A 444 18.99 -18.97 2.44
CA LYS A 444 19.83 -20.17 2.18
C LYS A 444 19.63 -20.75 0.77
N ILE A 445 18.39 -20.83 0.27
CA ILE A 445 18.08 -21.32 -1.08
C ILE A 445 18.62 -20.35 -2.14
N TYR A 446 18.49 -19.03 -1.92
CA TYR A 446 19.04 -18.00 -2.79
C TYR A 446 20.57 -18.08 -2.87
N ASP A 447 21.26 -18.21 -1.73
CA ASP A 447 22.72 -18.36 -1.70
C ASP A 447 23.16 -19.59 -2.49
N SER A 448 22.54 -20.75 -2.26
CA SER A 448 22.85 -21.98 -3.01
C SER A 448 22.68 -21.81 -4.52
N ILE A 449 21.62 -21.14 -4.98
CA ILE A 449 21.39 -20.92 -6.42
C ILE A 449 22.40 -19.92 -7.00
N THR A 450 22.79 -18.87 -6.26
CA THR A 450 23.76 -17.87 -6.74
C THR A 450 25.21 -18.34 -6.69
N GLU A 451 25.59 -19.20 -5.73
CA GLU A 451 26.88 -19.91 -5.75
C GLU A 451 26.98 -20.81 -6.98
N ASN A 452 25.93 -21.56 -7.29
CA ASN A 452 25.85 -22.33 -8.54
C ASN A 452 25.95 -21.43 -9.79
N CYS A 453 25.43 -20.20 -9.78
CA CYS A 453 25.64 -19.23 -10.87
C CYS A 453 27.11 -18.83 -11.03
N LYS A 454 27.81 -18.54 -9.92
CA LYS A 454 29.23 -18.15 -9.92
C LYS A 454 30.13 -19.29 -10.43
N LEU A 455 29.89 -20.53 -9.97
CA LEU A 455 30.62 -21.72 -10.41
C LEU A 455 30.47 -22.00 -11.91
N ASN A 456 29.29 -21.70 -12.49
CA ASN A 456 29.03 -21.84 -13.93
C ASN A 456 29.53 -20.63 -14.76
N GLY A 457 30.33 -19.73 -14.18
CA GLY A 457 30.91 -18.58 -14.89
C GLY A 457 29.89 -17.49 -15.28
N THR A 458 28.71 -17.46 -14.66
CA THR A 458 27.71 -16.42 -14.94
C THR A 458 27.89 -15.22 -14.00
N ASN A 459 27.95 -14.01 -14.56
CA ASN A 459 28.24 -12.76 -13.85
C ASN A 459 27.05 -12.26 -13.00
N TRP A 460 26.51 -13.07 -12.08
CA TRP A 460 25.38 -12.68 -11.23
C TRP A 460 25.71 -11.45 -10.38
N SER A 461 25.17 -10.28 -10.78
CA SER A 461 25.53 -8.96 -10.26
C SER A 461 24.30 -8.25 -9.67
N VAL A 462 23.70 -8.84 -8.63
CA VAL A 462 22.49 -8.32 -7.97
C VAL A 462 22.77 -8.21 -6.47
N ASP A 463 22.37 -7.10 -5.83
CA ASP A 463 22.67 -6.87 -4.42
C ASP A 463 21.72 -7.67 -3.51
N LYS A 464 22.29 -8.60 -2.74
CA LYS A 464 21.56 -9.39 -1.73
C LYS A 464 20.96 -8.49 -0.65
N ALA A 465 21.63 -7.41 -0.27
CA ALA A 465 21.14 -6.52 0.79
C ALA A 465 19.83 -5.81 0.39
N VAL A 466 19.71 -5.39 -0.87
CA VAL A 466 18.51 -4.75 -1.41
C VAL A 466 17.34 -5.73 -1.45
N ILE A 467 17.55 -6.93 -2.00
CA ILE A 467 16.53 -8.00 -2.09
C ILE A 467 15.94 -8.33 -0.71
N PHE A 468 16.81 -8.61 0.26
CA PHE A 468 16.40 -9.13 1.56
C PHE A 468 16.04 -8.07 2.60
N ASN A 469 16.10 -6.76 2.26
CA ASN A 469 15.75 -5.67 3.19
C ASN A 469 14.33 -5.82 3.77
N SER A 470 13.34 -6.10 2.90
CA SER A 470 11.94 -6.32 3.31
C SER A 470 11.77 -7.53 4.23
N ILE A 471 12.55 -8.59 4.02
CA ILE A 471 12.52 -9.82 4.82
C ILE A 471 13.22 -9.61 6.17
N GLY A 472 14.39 -8.98 6.20
CA GLY A 472 15.08 -8.65 7.45
C GLY A 472 14.25 -7.73 8.35
N ALA A 473 13.56 -6.76 7.75
CA ALA A 473 12.61 -5.92 8.47
C ALA A 473 11.41 -6.71 9.00
N PHE A 474 10.86 -7.64 8.22
CA PHE A 474 9.77 -8.53 8.64
C PHE A 474 10.18 -9.50 9.76
N GLU A 475 11.36 -10.13 9.65
CA GLU A 475 11.93 -11.00 10.68
C GLU A 475 12.10 -10.24 11.99
N LEU A 476 12.59 -8.99 11.96
CA LEU A 476 12.70 -8.16 13.15
C LEU A 476 11.34 -7.95 13.82
N ARG A 477 10.28 -7.63 13.05
CA ARG A 477 8.91 -7.53 13.58
C ARG A 477 8.40 -8.86 14.15
N CYS A 478 8.75 -9.99 13.53
CA CYS A 478 8.38 -11.31 14.07
C CYS A 478 9.10 -11.61 15.39
N ARG A 479 10.36 -11.18 15.55
CA ARG A 479 11.12 -11.29 16.80
C ARG A 479 10.54 -10.37 17.89
N ASP A 480 10.21 -9.12 17.55
CA ASP A 480 9.51 -8.19 18.47
C ASP A 480 8.19 -8.78 18.99
N VAL A 481 7.36 -9.35 18.11
CA VAL A 481 6.09 -9.98 18.53
C VAL A 481 6.32 -11.26 19.35
N SER A 482 7.39 -12.01 19.07
CA SER A 482 7.76 -13.19 19.87
C SER A 482 8.16 -12.79 21.30
N GLU A 483 8.86 -11.67 21.48
CA GLU A 483 9.22 -11.11 22.79
C GLU A 483 7.99 -10.67 23.61
N ILE A 484 6.97 -10.11 22.94
CA ILE A 484 5.67 -9.82 23.56
C ILE A 484 5.00 -11.12 24.01
N CYS A 485 4.95 -12.15 23.16
CA CYS A 485 4.39 -13.45 23.51
C CYS A 485 5.11 -14.07 24.73
N ASP A 486 6.45 -14.02 24.76
CA ASP A 486 7.25 -14.54 25.87
C ASP A 486 6.99 -13.78 27.18
N THR A 487 6.83 -12.46 27.11
CA THR A 487 6.44 -11.63 28.25
C THR A 487 5.04 -12.02 28.76
N ILE A 488 4.06 -12.22 27.88
CA ILE A 488 2.70 -12.64 28.25
C ILE A 488 2.70 -14.08 28.82
N ILE A 489 3.53 -14.99 28.30
CA ILE A 489 3.64 -16.36 28.83
C ILE A 489 4.16 -16.36 30.27
N ILE A 490 5.16 -15.52 30.58
CA ILE A 490 5.78 -15.44 31.90
C ILE A 490 4.86 -14.74 32.91
N TYR A 491 4.36 -13.54 32.58
CA TYR A 491 3.59 -12.71 33.51
C TYR A 491 2.07 -12.97 33.48
N GLY A 492 1.53 -13.60 32.43
CA GLY A 492 0.12 -13.98 32.36
C GLY A 492 -0.27 -15.17 33.25
N GLY A 493 0.71 -15.98 33.68
CA GLY A 493 0.51 -17.12 34.60
C GLY A 493 0.39 -16.75 36.09
N LEU A 494 0.16 -15.48 36.39
CA LEU A 494 0.21 -14.91 37.74
C LEU A 494 -1.15 -15.02 38.45
N ASN A 495 -1.40 -16.22 38.98
CA ASN A 495 -2.53 -16.50 39.87
C ASN A 495 -2.46 -15.66 41.15
N LYS A 496 -3.61 -15.48 41.83
CA LYS A 496 -3.67 -14.86 43.16
C LYS A 496 -2.76 -15.63 44.14
N ILE A 497 -1.74 -14.97 44.67
CA ILE A 497 -0.91 -15.50 45.77
C ILE A 497 -1.53 -15.06 47.09
N SER A 498 -1.81 -16.02 47.98
CA SER A 498 -2.24 -15.76 49.36
C SER A 498 -1.02 -15.83 50.28
N ILE A 499 -0.41 -14.68 50.56
CA ILE A 499 0.86 -14.61 51.30
C ILE A 499 0.54 -14.57 52.80
N GLY A 500 0.84 -15.66 53.52
CA GLY A 500 0.62 -15.76 54.96
C GLY A 500 1.67 -14.99 55.76
N GLY A 501 1.26 -14.26 56.80
CA GLY A 501 2.16 -13.59 57.73
C GLY A 501 1.67 -12.22 58.20
N THR A 502 2.39 -11.59 59.13
CA THR A 502 2.01 -10.30 59.73
C THR A 502 2.01 -9.12 58.75
N ARG A 503 2.73 -9.24 57.63
CA ARG A 503 2.78 -8.27 56.52
C ARG A 503 2.11 -8.79 55.24
N GLY A 504 1.46 -9.96 55.26
CA GLY A 504 0.86 -10.60 54.08
C GLY A 504 -0.09 -9.70 53.27
N ASN A 505 -0.88 -8.86 53.95
CA ASN A 505 -1.77 -7.89 53.30
C ASN A 505 -1.03 -6.76 52.53
N GLN A 506 0.19 -6.39 52.96
CA GLN A 506 1.03 -5.41 52.25
C GLN A 506 1.57 -6.05 50.97
N HIS A 507 2.10 -7.27 51.09
CA HIS A 507 2.61 -8.05 49.97
C HIS A 507 1.54 -8.40 48.94
N GLU A 508 0.31 -8.76 49.35
CA GLU A 508 -0.81 -8.96 48.41
C GLU A 508 -1.18 -7.65 47.69
N MET A 509 -1.06 -6.49 48.36
CA MET A 509 -1.32 -5.18 47.73
C MET A 509 -0.22 -4.81 46.73
N GLU A 510 1.05 -5.05 47.05
CA GLU A 510 2.18 -4.82 46.14
C GLU A 510 2.14 -5.77 44.94
N TYR A 511 1.86 -7.06 45.16
CA TYR A 511 1.61 -8.01 44.08
C TYR A 511 0.45 -7.57 43.19
N ARG A 512 -0.65 -7.06 43.77
CA ARG A 512 -1.77 -6.53 42.97
C ARG A 512 -1.36 -5.33 42.11
N ARG A 513 -0.54 -4.40 42.63
CA ARG A 513 -0.01 -3.28 41.83
C ARG A 513 0.83 -3.77 40.64
N VAL A 514 1.64 -4.82 40.83
CA VAL A 514 2.39 -5.47 39.73
C VAL A 514 1.42 -6.06 38.70
N MET A 515 0.34 -6.72 39.12
CA MET A 515 -0.68 -7.25 38.21
C MET A 515 -1.40 -6.13 37.44
N ASP A 516 -1.82 -5.08 38.14
CA ASP A 516 -2.55 -3.94 37.55
C ASP A 516 -1.66 -3.23 36.50
N TYR A 517 -0.36 -3.06 36.79
CA TYR A 517 0.62 -2.50 35.86
C TYR A 517 0.84 -3.40 34.62
N PHE A 518 0.99 -4.71 34.81
CA PHE A 518 1.07 -5.67 33.70
C PHE A 518 -0.21 -5.68 32.84
N LEU A 519 -1.39 -5.60 33.46
CA LEU A 519 -2.68 -5.51 32.76
C LEU A 519 -2.82 -4.19 32.00
N GLN A 520 -2.32 -3.07 32.53
CA GLN A 520 -2.29 -1.80 31.80
C GLN A 520 -1.38 -1.92 30.57
N MET A 521 -0.12 -2.31 30.75
CA MET A 521 0.88 -2.48 29.67
C MET A 521 0.37 -3.41 28.55
N THR A 522 -0.26 -4.54 28.90
CA THR A 522 -0.81 -5.47 27.89
C THR A 522 -2.05 -4.95 27.18
N ASN A 523 -2.90 -4.15 27.83
CA ASN A 523 -4.03 -3.49 27.17
C ASN A 523 -3.58 -2.37 26.22
N GLU A 524 -2.55 -1.59 26.59
CA GLU A 524 -1.97 -0.58 25.70
C GLU A 524 -1.34 -1.24 24.46
N MET A 525 -0.57 -2.32 24.64
CA MET A 525 -0.03 -3.09 23.51
C MET A 525 -1.09 -3.68 22.59
N ARG A 526 -2.25 -4.11 23.11
CA ARG A 526 -3.35 -4.64 22.29
C ARG A 526 -3.82 -3.65 21.22
N LEU A 527 -3.77 -2.35 21.50
CA LEU A 527 -4.14 -1.28 20.55
C LEU A 527 -3.09 -1.11 19.42
N CYS A 528 -1.83 -1.41 19.69
CA CYS A 528 -0.72 -1.26 18.73
C CYS A 528 -0.45 -2.55 17.92
N CYS A 529 -0.82 -3.73 18.45
CA CYS A 529 -0.52 -5.02 17.83
C CYS A 529 -1.13 -5.20 16.43
N GLU A 530 -2.22 -4.51 16.06
CA GLU A 530 -2.86 -4.65 14.73
C GLU A 530 -1.91 -4.34 13.56
N TYR A 531 -0.92 -3.47 13.76
CA TYR A 531 0.06 -3.08 12.75
C TYR A 531 1.50 -3.57 13.05
N ALA A 532 1.69 -4.46 14.03
CA ALA A 532 3.02 -4.96 14.42
C ALA A 532 3.83 -5.51 13.23
N LEU A 533 3.17 -6.31 12.39
CA LEU A 533 3.75 -6.92 11.18
C LEU A 533 3.64 -6.03 9.92
N ASP A 534 3.40 -4.72 10.06
CA ASP A 534 3.45 -3.77 8.95
C ASP A 534 4.81 -3.04 8.93
N ILE A 535 5.66 -3.43 7.98
CA ILE A 535 7.00 -2.87 7.76
C ILE A 535 6.93 -1.37 7.45
N THR A 536 5.85 -0.90 6.82
CA THR A 536 5.69 0.52 6.44
C THR A 536 5.44 1.42 7.65
N ARG A 537 5.00 0.85 8.78
CA ARG A 537 4.62 1.59 9.99
C ARG A 537 5.82 1.80 10.89
N ILE A 538 6.50 2.93 10.70
CA ILE A 538 7.66 3.36 11.51
C ILE A 538 7.29 3.51 13.00
N LYS A 539 6.05 3.92 13.31
CA LYS A 539 5.56 4.13 14.70
C LYS A 539 5.85 2.92 15.62
N TRP A 540 5.75 1.69 15.10
CA TRP A 540 6.02 0.47 15.87
C TRP A 540 7.36 0.48 16.60
N PHE A 541 8.42 1.07 16.02
CA PHE A 541 9.74 1.12 16.65
C PHE A 541 9.71 1.90 17.98
N GLN A 542 8.83 2.91 18.09
CA GLN A 542 8.59 3.62 19.35
C GLN A 542 7.71 2.79 20.28
N ASP A 543 6.63 2.19 19.77
CA ASP A 543 5.70 1.37 20.58
C ASP A 543 6.42 0.17 21.24
N ILE A 544 7.26 -0.57 20.51
CA ILE A 544 8.06 -1.69 21.07
C ILE A 544 9.18 -1.21 22.01
N SER A 545 9.74 -0.02 21.77
CA SER A 545 10.75 0.55 22.68
C SER A 545 10.13 0.93 24.02
N ASN A 546 8.94 1.52 24.02
CA ASN A 546 8.20 1.83 25.24
C ASN A 546 7.87 0.54 26.00
N PHE A 547 7.32 -0.47 25.32
CA PHE A 547 7.05 -1.78 25.92
C PHE A 547 8.29 -2.41 26.57
N ARG A 548 9.47 -2.32 25.94
CA ARG A 548 10.72 -2.82 26.54
C ARG A 548 11.12 -2.07 27.81
N CYS A 549 10.85 -0.76 27.89
CA CYS A 549 11.02 0.01 29.13
C CYS A 549 10.01 -0.44 30.20
N ASP A 550 8.72 -0.56 29.85
CA ASP A 550 7.66 -0.98 30.77
C ASP A 550 7.94 -2.40 31.33
N VAL A 551 8.45 -3.32 30.51
CA VAL A 551 8.88 -4.66 30.94
C VAL A 551 10.09 -4.60 31.89
N ALA A 552 11.03 -3.68 31.68
CA ALA A 552 12.17 -3.50 32.58
C ALA A 552 11.74 -2.89 33.94
N GLU A 553 10.77 -1.97 33.94
CA GLU A 553 10.17 -1.41 35.16
C GLU A 553 9.32 -2.45 35.90
N LEU A 554 8.55 -3.28 35.18
CA LEU A 554 7.84 -4.44 35.72
C LEU A 554 8.82 -5.42 36.37
N GLU A 555 9.92 -5.77 35.68
CA GLU A 555 10.98 -6.62 36.25
C GLU A 555 11.57 -6.04 37.54
N SER A 556 11.92 -4.74 37.54
CA SER A 556 12.44 -4.06 38.73
C SER A 556 11.44 -4.10 39.89
N THR A 557 10.16 -3.84 39.60
CA THR A 557 9.08 -3.85 40.62
C THR A 557 8.86 -5.25 41.18
N VAL A 558 8.88 -6.28 40.33
CA VAL A 558 8.83 -7.68 40.77
C VAL A 558 10.03 -7.98 41.66
N LYS A 559 11.27 -7.67 41.24
CA LYS A 559 12.49 -7.91 42.05
C LYS A 559 12.43 -7.26 43.44
N ASN A 560 11.91 -6.04 43.53
CA ASN A 560 11.72 -5.35 44.80
C ASN A 560 10.70 -6.06 45.71
N LEU A 561 9.56 -6.49 45.15
CA LEU A 561 8.60 -7.33 45.85
C LEU A 561 9.24 -8.64 46.33
N LEU A 562 10.05 -9.31 45.50
CA LEU A 562 10.72 -10.56 45.89
C LEU A 562 11.66 -10.32 47.07
N ASN A 563 12.44 -9.23 47.05
CA ASN A 563 13.34 -8.89 48.15
C ASN A 563 12.57 -8.64 49.45
N SER A 564 11.48 -7.84 49.43
CA SER A 564 10.72 -7.59 50.67
C SER A 564 9.93 -8.80 51.16
N LEU A 565 9.60 -9.76 50.28
CA LEU A 565 9.08 -11.07 50.70
C LEU A 565 10.10 -11.85 51.52
N PHE A 566 11.37 -11.89 51.10
CA PHE A 566 12.42 -12.58 51.85
C PHE A 566 12.80 -11.88 53.17
N GLU A 567 12.67 -10.55 53.27
CA GLU A 567 12.88 -9.83 54.54
C GLU A 567 11.95 -10.32 55.68
N ASP A 568 10.76 -10.84 55.34
CA ASP A 568 9.80 -11.37 56.31
C ASP A 568 9.89 -12.89 56.51
N VAL A 569 10.74 -13.61 55.77
CA VAL A 569 10.97 -15.05 55.94
C VAL A 569 11.78 -15.31 57.21
N LYS A 570 11.16 -16.02 58.17
CA LYS A 570 11.78 -16.34 59.47
C LYS A 570 12.06 -17.83 59.69
N ASN A 571 11.44 -18.68 58.87
CA ASN A 571 11.47 -20.14 58.99
C ASN A 571 11.77 -20.75 57.63
N VAL A 572 12.47 -21.89 57.60
CA VAL A 572 12.82 -22.62 56.36
C VAL A 572 11.59 -22.94 55.50
N GLU A 573 10.47 -23.33 56.11
CA GLU A 573 9.25 -23.72 55.38
C GLU A 573 8.64 -22.55 54.59
N MET A 574 8.61 -21.34 55.17
CA MET A 574 8.16 -20.11 54.50
C MET A 574 9.11 -19.70 53.36
N GLY A 575 10.42 -19.94 53.53
CA GLY A 575 11.43 -19.65 52.51
C GLY A 575 11.27 -20.54 51.28
N VAL A 576 11.05 -21.85 51.49
CA VAL A 576 10.80 -22.81 50.40
C VAL A 576 9.47 -22.54 49.70
N GLU A 577 8.40 -22.21 50.43
CA GLU A 577 7.12 -21.81 49.83
C GLU A 577 7.27 -20.54 48.97
N THR A 578 7.99 -19.53 49.48
CA THR A 578 8.28 -18.30 48.73
C THR A 578 9.06 -18.63 47.46
N LEU A 579 10.18 -19.37 47.54
CA LEU A 579 10.97 -19.82 46.38
C LEU A 579 10.13 -20.61 45.35
N TYR A 580 9.17 -21.42 45.80
CA TYR A 580 8.28 -22.16 44.92
C TYR A 580 7.39 -21.24 44.08
N THR A 581 6.91 -20.12 44.65
CA THR A 581 6.17 -19.11 43.85
C THR A 581 7.05 -18.43 42.80
N LEU A 582 8.35 -18.29 43.08
CA LEU A 582 9.33 -17.63 42.21
C LEU A 582 9.85 -18.52 41.07
N LEU A 583 9.65 -19.83 41.17
CA LEU A 583 10.06 -20.79 40.14
C LEU A 583 9.48 -20.45 38.75
N LYS A 584 8.32 -19.76 38.72
CA LYS A 584 7.70 -19.23 37.50
C LYS A 584 8.58 -18.25 36.71
N PHE A 585 9.51 -17.56 37.37
CA PHE A 585 10.42 -16.60 36.75
C PHE A 585 11.77 -17.23 36.35
N LYS A 586 11.99 -18.53 36.59
CA LYS A 586 13.27 -19.24 36.37
C LYS A 586 13.81 -19.12 34.94
N GLU A 587 12.95 -18.94 33.93
CA GLU A 587 13.37 -18.81 32.53
C GLU A 587 14.06 -17.47 32.19
N ARG A 588 13.92 -16.44 33.04
CA ARG A 588 14.55 -15.12 32.86
C ARG A 588 15.88 -15.06 33.63
N GLN A 589 16.99 -14.84 32.91
CA GLN A 589 18.34 -14.72 33.50
C GLN A 589 18.39 -13.77 34.69
N GLY A 590 17.78 -12.58 34.57
CA GLY A 590 17.77 -11.57 35.64
C GLY A 590 17.04 -11.96 36.94
N PHE A 591 16.36 -13.11 37.00
CA PHE A 591 15.80 -13.70 38.23
C PHE A 591 16.55 -14.95 38.69
N GLN A 592 17.40 -15.56 37.86
CA GLN A 592 18.19 -16.74 38.25
C GLN A 592 19.20 -16.41 39.34
N ASP A 593 19.89 -15.27 39.23
CA ASP A 593 20.84 -14.81 40.25
C ASP A 593 20.15 -14.59 41.60
N ILE A 594 18.97 -13.97 41.59
CA ILE A 594 18.16 -13.71 42.79
C ILE A 594 17.63 -15.03 43.38
N LEU A 595 17.15 -15.95 42.53
CA LEU A 595 16.73 -17.28 42.97
C LEU A 595 17.88 -18.03 43.67
N HIS A 596 19.10 -17.98 43.14
CA HIS A 596 20.27 -18.59 43.76
C HIS A 596 20.68 -17.90 45.07
N GLU A 597 20.72 -16.57 45.11
CA GLU A 597 21.03 -15.79 46.33
C GLU A 597 20.05 -16.12 47.47
N LYS A 598 18.75 -16.10 47.18
CA LYS A 598 17.72 -16.39 48.20
C LYS A 598 17.64 -17.88 48.54
N TRP A 599 18.01 -18.77 47.62
CA TRP A 599 18.15 -20.21 47.93
C TRP A 599 19.29 -20.47 48.91
N ALA A 600 20.45 -19.82 48.73
CA ALA A 600 21.55 -19.89 49.69
C ALA A 600 21.10 -19.39 51.08
N HIS A 601 20.35 -18.28 51.15
CA HIS A 601 19.84 -17.75 52.41
C HIS A 601 18.88 -18.72 53.14
N VAL A 602 18.06 -19.48 52.42
CA VAL A 602 17.20 -20.52 53.04
C VAL A 602 18.03 -21.67 53.64
N TRP A 603 19.19 -22.00 53.07
CA TRP A 603 20.14 -22.94 53.68
C TRP A 603 20.85 -22.35 54.91
N GLU A 604 21.13 -21.05 54.95
CA GLU A 604 21.65 -20.37 56.15
C GLU A 604 20.62 -20.39 57.30
N LEU A 605 19.35 -20.11 57.03
CA LEU A 605 18.26 -20.22 58.01
C LEU A 605 18.16 -21.63 58.60
N PHE A 606 18.30 -22.67 57.77
CA PHE A 606 18.35 -24.06 58.25
C PHE A 606 19.56 -24.34 59.14
N TYR A 607 20.73 -23.79 58.80
CA TYR A 607 21.93 -23.91 59.62
C TYR A 607 21.78 -23.21 60.98
N ASP A 608 21.09 -22.07 61.04
CA ASP A 608 20.79 -21.38 62.31
C ASP A 608 19.71 -22.10 63.13
N GLU A 609 18.65 -22.64 62.52
CA GLU A 609 17.70 -23.54 63.19
C GLU A 609 18.41 -24.78 63.78
N MET A 610 19.39 -25.35 63.06
CA MET A 610 20.24 -26.45 63.56
C MET A 610 21.09 -26.04 64.77
N LYS A 611 21.73 -24.85 64.75
CA LYS A 611 22.48 -24.34 65.92
C LYS A 611 21.59 -24.22 67.15
N ILE A 612 20.41 -23.63 67.00
CA ILE A 612 19.46 -23.43 68.10
C ILE A 612 19.04 -24.78 68.71
N CYS A 613 18.74 -25.78 67.87
CA CYS A 613 18.41 -27.13 68.32
C CYS A 613 19.59 -27.91 68.96
N SER A 614 20.83 -27.43 68.80
CA SER A 614 22.04 -28.04 69.37
C SER A 614 22.48 -27.46 70.72
N LEU A 615 21.87 -26.36 71.16
CA LEU A 615 22.12 -25.76 72.47
C LEU A 615 21.42 -26.56 73.59
N PRO A 616 22.04 -26.74 74.77
CA PRO A 616 21.39 -27.41 75.89
C PRO A 616 20.21 -26.57 76.41
N PRO A 617 19.10 -27.20 76.87
CA PRO A 617 17.89 -26.51 77.30
C PRO A 617 18.16 -25.71 78.59
N THR A 618 18.53 -24.44 78.42
CA THR A 618 18.93 -23.56 79.52
C THR A 618 17.82 -22.55 79.78
N ASN A 619 16.94 -22.88 80.73
CA ASN A 619 15.93 -22.00 81.34
C ASN A 619 15.09 -21.16 80.36
N VAL A 620 14.26 -21.83 79.55
CA VAL A 620 13.00 -21.20 79.12
C VAL A 620 12.02 -21.31 80.29
N GLU A 621 11.87 -20.24 81.08
CA GLU A 621 10.72 -20.11 82.00
C GLU A 621 9.44 -19.88 81.18
N MET A 622 8.94 -20.95 80.56
CA MET A 622 7.53 -21.01 80.20
C MET A 622 6.72 -21.04 81.50
N VAL A 623 5.72 -20.18 81.60
CA VAL A 623 4.71 -20.17 82.67
C VAL A 623 3.84 -21.43 82.54
N ALA A 624 4.38 -22.56 82.99
CA ALA A 624 3.71 -23.84 83.03
C ALA A 624 3.04 -24.02 84.40
N ASP A 625 1.73 -23.81 84.44
CA ASP A 625 0.93 -24.06 85.64
C ASP A 625 0.94 -25.57 85.97
N LYS A 626 1.71 -25.92 87.00
CA LYS A 626 1.59 -27.16 87.80
C LYS A 626 1.48 -28.50 87.05
N VAL A 627 2.52 -28.86 86.30
CA VAL A 627 2.88 -30.29 86.13
C VAL A 627 4.40 -30.44 86.27
N LYS A 628 4.85 -31.34 87.16
CA LYS A 628 6.25 -31.79 87.23
C LYS A 628 6.30 -33.28 86.86
N PHE A 629 6.93 -33.61 85.74
CA PHE A 629 7.32 -34.98 85.40
C PHE A 629 8.86 -35.09 85.30
N SER A 630 9.37 -36.31 85.23
CA SER A 630 10.76 -36.64 85.58
C SER A 630 11.54 -37.31 84.45
N GLN A 631 12.72 -36.77 84.11
CA GLN A 631 13.84 -37.37 83.34
C GLN A 631 13.57 -38.00 81.96
N SER A 632 12.32 -38.21 81.55
CA SER A 632 11.94 -38.67 80.20
C SER A 632 11.83 -37.51 79.20
N GLU A 633 11.84 -36.27 79.69
CA GLU A 633 11.61 -35.07 78.88
C GLU A 633 12.78 -34.78 77.95
N ASP A 634 14.05 -34.82 78.43
CA ASP A 634 15.23 -34.56 77.58
C ASP A 634 15.35 -35.53 76.39
N ALA A 635 15.00 -36.80 76.60
CA ALA A 635 15.01 -37.81 75.54
C ALA A 635 13.88 -37.59 74.53
N LEU A 636 12.68 -37.25 74.99
CA LEU A 636 11.53 -36.92 74.14
C LEU A 636 11.79 -35.62 73.34
N VAL A 637 12.30 -34.58 73.97
CA VAL A 637 12.66 -33.30 73.33
C VAL A 637 13.75 -33.51 72.29
N SER A 638 14.81 -34.28 72.61
CA SER A 638 15.86 -34.64 71.64
C SER A 638 15.31 -35.42 70.44
N GLN A 639 14.36 -36.34 70.67
CA GLN A 639 13.71 -37.11 69.61
C GLN A 639 12.77 -36.25 68.76
N ILE A 640 12.07 -35.28 69.36
CA ILE A 640 11.25 -34.28 68.67
C ILE A 640 12.15 -33.39 67.79
N HIS A 641 13.22 -32.80 68.34
CA HIS A 641 14.18 -31.99 67.58
C HIS A 641 14.79 -32.77 66.41
N LYS A 642 15.20 -34.03 66.64
CA LYS A 642 15.72 -34.90 65.57
C LYS A 642 14.67 -35.15 64.48
N SER A 643 13.41 -35.38 64.85
CA SER A 643 12.32 -35.59 63.87
C SER A 643 11.99 -34.32 63.07
N TYR A 644 12.03 -33.15 63.71
CA TYR A 644 11.82 -31.83 63.10
C TYR A 644 12.93 -31.49 62.10
N LEU A 645 14.20 -31.57 62.51
CA LEU A 645 15.33 -31.33 61.62
C LEU A 645 15.38 -32.32 60.44
N THR A 646 15.01 -33.58 60.66
CA THR A 646 14.89 -34.58 59.58
C THR A 646 13.76 -34.22 58.60
N ARG A 647 12.65 -33.65 59.07
CA ARG A 647 11.56 -33.13 58.22
C ARG A 647 12.04 -31.96 57.36
N LEU A 648 12.66 -30.95 57.98
CA LEU A 648 13.17 -29.78 57.27
C LEU A 648 14.23 -30.14 56.23
N HIS A 649 15.21 -30.99 56.58
CA HIS A 649 16.21 -31.47 55.65
C HIS A 649 15.57 -32.19 54.45
N LYS A 650 14.50 -32.98 54.67
CA LYS A 650 13.77 -33.63 53.58
C LYS A 650 13.03 -32.62 52.69
N ILE A 651 12.47 -31.54 53.26
CA ILE A 651 11.85 -30.46 52.48
C ILE A 651 12.90 -29.75 51.61
N LEU A 652 14.09 -29.49 52.16
CA LEU A 652 15.20 -28.86 51.43
C LEU A 652 15.76 -29.75 50.31
N VAL A 653 16.00 -31.03 50.56
CA VAL A 653 16.44 -31.98 49.51
C VAL A 653 15.41 -32.08 48.39
N ASN A 654 14.12 -32.20 48.72
CA ASN A 654 13.04 -32.15 47.75
C ASN A 654 12.92 -30.79 47.01
N ALA A 655 13.56 -29.73 47.50
CA ALA A 655 13.61 -28.41 46.87
C ALA A 655 14.85 -28.23 45.98
N SER A 656 15.99 -28.82 46.35
CA SER A 656 17.18 -28.93 45.48
C SER A 656 16.85 -29.58 44.13
N ASP A 657 15.94 -30.56 44.10
CA ASP A 657 15.49 -31.23 42.86
C ASP A 657 14.98 -30.28 41.77
N TRP A 658 14.44 -29.10 42.12
CA TRP A 658 13.91 -28.12 41.16
C TRP A 658 14.59 -26.74 41.19
N LEU A 659 15.33 -26.39 42.25
CA LEU A 659 16.17 -25.18 42.32
C LEU A 659 17.61 -25.42 41.84
N GLY A 660 18.13 -26.64 41.96
CA GLY A 660 19.55 -26.98 41.78
C GLY A 660 20.33 -26.97 43.10
N ASP A 661 21.49 -27.64 43.09
CA ASP A 661 22.39 -27.67 44.24
C ASP A 661 23.02 -26.28 44.51
N CYS A 662 23.31 -26.00 45.79
CA CYS A 662 23.97 -24.77 46.23
C CYS A 662 25.26 -25.11 46.99
N ASP A 663 26.31 -24.29 46.95
CA ASP A 663 27.56 -24.57 47.67
C ASP A 663 27.34 -24.75 49.20
N VAL A 664 26.38 -24.03 49.77
CA VAL A 664 25.97 -24.13 51.19
C VAL A 664 25.38 -25.52 51.52
N GLN A 665 24.74 -26.19 50.55
CA GLN A 665 24.20 -27.55 50.68
C GLN A 665 25.30 -28.60 50.95
N PHE A 666 26.54 -28.34 50.53
CA PHE A 666 27.69 -29.21 50.81
C PHE A 666 28.40 -28.86 52.13
N GLU A 667 28.30 -27.62 52.61
CA GLU A 667 28.83 -27.23 53.92
C GLU A 667 28.00 -27.78 55.10
N VAL A 668 26.67 -27.88 54.97
CA VAL A 668 25.80 -28.33 56.06
C VAL A 668 26.12 -29.78 56.50
N PRO A 669 26.29 -30.77 55.60
CA PRO A 669 26.79 -32.10 55.97
C PRO A 669 28.21 -32.10 56.55
N ALA A 670 29.12 -31.27 56.02
CA ALA A 670 30.49 -31.16 56.55
C ALA A 670 30.51 -30.55 57.98
N LYS A 671 29.56 -29.67 58.29
CA LYS A 671 29.35 -29.10 59.63
C LYS A 671 28.63 -30.07 60.58
N GLN A 672 27.76 -30.96 60.08
CA GLN A 672 27.26 -32.11 60.86
C GLN A 672 28.39 -33.07 61.29
N MET A 673 29.43 -33.26 60.45
CA MET A 673 30.59 -34.09 60.81
C MET A 673 31.55 -33.46 61.82
N THR A 674 31.50 -32.13 62.02
CA THR A 674 32.39 -31.41 62.95
C THR A 674 31.69 -30.97 64.24
N GLY A 675 30.37 -30.77 64.22
CA GLY A 675 29.51 -30.57 65.39
C GLY A 675 29.21 -31.88 66.13
N SER A 676 30.19 -32.39 66.87
CA SER A 676 30.12 -33.46 67.88
C SER A 676 28.88 -34.40 67.88
N LYS A 677 29.08 -35.63 67.39
CA LYS A 677 28.48 -36.86 67.95
C LYS A 677 26.93 -37.00 67.89
N ILE A 678 26.32 -36.86 66.72
CA ILE A 678 24.97 -37.45 66.51
C ILE A 678 25.06 -38.99 66.35
N ASP A 679 26.13 -39.51 65.75
CA ASP A 679 26.34 -40.96 65.61
C ASP A 679 26.73 -41.66 66.92
N ASP A 680 27.36 -40.96 67.87
CA ASP A 680 27.77 -41.53 69.16
C ASP A 680 26.63 -41.55 70.21
N ILE A 681 25.51 -40.88 69.94
CA ILE A 681 24.26 -41.06 70.69
C ILE A 681 23.50 -42.30 70.19
N SER A 682 23.81 -42.81 68.99
CA SER A 682 23.21 -44.06 68.47
C SER A 682 23.59 -45.32 69.27
N ILE A 683 24.68 -45.27 70.06
CA ILE A 683 25.17 -46.42 70.85
C ILE A 683 24.98 -46.23 72.37
N SER A 684 24.92 -45.01 72.89
CA SER A 684 24.76 -44.75 74.33
C SER A 684 23.30 -44.82 74.82
N GLY A 685 22.32 -44.33 74.05
CA GLY A 685 20.90 -44.37 74.43
C GLY A 685 20.31 -45.78 74.53
N LEU A 686 20.82 -46.73 73.73
CA LEU A 686 20.40 -48.14 73.77
C LEU A 686 21.03 -48.93 74.93
N GLY A 687 22.13 -48.45 75.51
CA GLY A 687 22.77 -49.07 76.68
C GLY A 687 21.93 -48.95 77.95
N THR A 688 21.37 -47.75 78.21
CA THR A 688 20.61 -47.46 79.43
C THR A 688 19.24 -48.15 79.44
N LEU A 689 18.58 -48.27 78.29
CA LEU A 689 17.34 -49.06 78.17
C LEU A 689 17.60 -50.57 78.30
N ARG A 690 18.72 -51.09 77.78
CA ARG A 690 19.10 -52.50 78.02
C ARG A 690 19.31 -52.77 79.51
N LEU A 691 19.99 -51.87 80.23
CA LEU A 691 20.22 -52.04 81.67
C LEU A 691 18.95 -51.87 82.52
N TYR A 692 18.00 -51.03 82.13
CA TYR A 692 16.72 -50.92 82.84
C TYR A 692 15.83 -52.16 82.62
N VAL A 693 15.76 -52.67 81.38
CA VAL A 693 15.05 -53.93 81.07
C VAL A 693 15.70 -55.13 81.78
N PHE A 694 17.03 -55.18 81.90
CA PHE A 694 17.72 -56.25 82.63
C PHE A 694 17.58 -56.16 84.17
N LYS A 695 17.25 -54.98 84.72
CA LYS A 695 17.00 -54.79 86.16
C LYS A 695 15.53 -54.96 86.56
N VAL A 696 14.59 -54.65 85.68
CA VAL A 696 13.15 -54.87 85.93
C VAL A 696 12.75 -56.33 85.61
N GLY A 697 13.39 -56.96 84.61
CA GLY A 697 13.12 -58.36 84.23
C GLY A 697 13.66 -59.44 85.19
N ASN A 698 14.37 -59.07 86.26
CA ASN A 698 15.02 -60.03 87.19
C ASN A 698 14.41 -60.04 88.61
N ASN A 699 13.24 -59.42 88.82
CA ASN A 699 12.57 -59.35 90.13
C ASN A 699 11.13 -59.90 90.16
N VAL A 700 10.68 -60.59 89.10
CA VAL A 700 9.38 -61.29 89.08
C VAL A 700 9.53 -62.70 88.50
N GLU A 701 10.45 -63.51 89.05
CA GLU A 701 10.38 -64.97 88.92
C GLU A 701 11.22 -65.69 90.00
N ARG A 702 10.74 -65.62 91.26
CA ARG A 702 10.93 -66.61 92.36
C ARG A 702 10.56 -66.00 93.70
N LYS A 703 9.31 -66.16 94.13
CA LYS A 703 8.99 -67.07 95.26
C LYS A 703 7.49 -67.09 95.59
N GLU A 704 7.05 -68.28 96.00
CA GLU A 704 6.04 -68.47 97.06
C GLU A 704 6.58 -67.92 98.39
#